data_AF-A0AAV0MRQ1-F1
#
_entry.id   AF-A0AAV0MRQ1-F1
#
_cell.length_a   1.000
_cell.length_b   1.000
_cell.length_c   1.000
_cell.angle_alpha   90.00
_cell.angle_beta   90.00
_cell.angle_gamma   90.00
#
_symmetry.space_group_name_H-M   'P 1'
#
loop_
_entity.id
_entity.type
_entity.pdbx_description
1 polymer ?
#
loop_
_entity_poly.entity_id
_entity_poly.type
_entity_poly.pdbx_seq_one_letter_code
_entity_poly.pdbx_strand_id
1 'polypeptide(L)'
;MGNADYVYPSTSDEAEAKVAIPPPQPFVKSLKYNLKETFFPDDPLRQFKNQSPPRKLLLGLQYFFPILEWGPRYSLDFFKADLISGVTIASLAIPQGISYAKLANLPPILGLYSSFVPALVYAMMGSSRDLAVGTVAVASLLTASMLGSQVSAAENPQLYLHLAFTATFFAGLFQAALGLFRLGFIVDFLSHATIVGFMAGAATVVILQQLKGILGLDHFTHATDLVSVMRSVFSQTHQWRWESALLGFCFLFFLLVTRQFSKKRPKFFWVSALAPLTSVILGSLLVYFTHAEKHGVQVIGQLKKGLNPLSFGDLVFVSPYLSTAIKTGIVTGVIALAEGIAVGRSFAMFKNYHIDGNKEMIAIGTMNVVGSLTSCYLTTGPFSRSAVNFNAGCKTAVSNIVMALAVMLTLLFLTPLFHYTPLVVLSSIIISAMLGLIDVEAALHLWSIDKFDFLVCISAYAGVVFASVEIGLVLAVGISVLRVLLFVARPKTFILGNVSNSGIYRNVEQYPNAATVPGVLVLEIDAPIYFANSSYLRERIGRWIDDEEERLKISGEASLQYVILDMGAVGNIDTSGISMLEEVKKVTDRRGLKLALANPGAEVTKKLNKAKFIDNLGPEWIFLTVGEAVGACNYMLHSYKPAVNDDPHKDESAV
;
A
#
# COMPACT_ATOMS: atom_id res chain seq x y z
N MET A 1 11.22 -62.21 -8.17
CA MET A 1 12.54 -62.83 -7.95
C MET A 1 13.61 -61.78 -8.20
N GLY A 2 14.39 -61.46 -7.17
CA GLY A 2 15.39 -60.40 -7.16
C GLY A 2 15.36 -59.63 -5.85
N ASN A 3 15.65 -60.29 -4.72
CA ASN A 3 15.94 -59.62 -3.45
C ASN A 3 17.25 -58.84 -3.61
N ALA A 4 17.18 -57.52 -3.65
CA ALA A 4 18.32 -56.67 -3.34
C ALA A 4 18.15 -56.24 -1.88
N ASP A 5 18.75 -57.02 -0.98
CA ASP A 5 18.85 -56.66 0.43
C ASP A 5 19.67 -55.37 0.53
N TYR A 6 19.01 -54.28 0.92
CA TYR A 6 19.69 -53.07 1.33
C TYR A 6 20.37 -53.36 2.66
N VAL A 7 21.68 -53.62 2.61
CA VAL A 7 22.51 -53.77 3.81
C VAL A 7 22.63 -52.40 4.46
N TYR A 8 21.95 -52.22 5.60
CA TYR A 8 22.23 -51.12 6.52
C TYR A 8 23.66 -51.30 7.07
N PRO A 9 24.51 -50.27 7.04
CA PRO A 9 25.84 -50.38 7.63
C PRO A 9 25.69 -50.53 9.15
N SER A 10 26.17 -51.67 9.65
CA SER A 10 26.21 -52.00 11.07
C SER A 10 27.29 -51.19 11.79
N THR A 11 26.84 -50.29 12.67
CA THR A 11 27.47 -49.84 13.93
C THR A 11 28.98 -49.60 13.94
N SER A 12 29.39 -48.34 13.81
CA SER A 12 30.27 -47.57 14.73
C SER A 12 30.78 -46.34 13.97
N ASP A 13 30.67 -45.15 14.58
CA ASP A 13 31.22 -43.85 14.13
C ASP A 13 30.39 -42.90 13.24
N GLU A 14 29.08 -43.07 13.10
CA GLU A 14 28.20 -41.93 12.76
C GLU A 14 27.59 -41.38 14.04
N ALA A 15 28.11 -40.24 14.50
CA ALA A 15 27.40 -39.42 15.46
C ALA A 15 26.02 -39.13 14.86
N GLU A 16 24.96 -39.78 15.37
CA GLU A 16 23.57 -39.43 15.07
C GLU A 16 23.50 -37.90 15.11
N ALA A 17 23.30 -37.27 13.95
CA ALA A 17 23.33 -35.83 13.85
C ALA A 17 22.06 -35.28 14.51
N LYS A 18 22.09 -35.16 15.84
CA LYS A 18 20.97 -34.67 16.64
C LYS A 18 20.75 -33.20 16.31
N VAL A 19 19.49 -32.78 16.28
CA VAL A 19 19.15 -31.38 16.06
C VAL A 19 19.78 -30.52 17.16
N ALA A 20 20.76 -29.70 16.79
CA ALA A 20 21.52 -28.90 17.73
C ALA A 20 20.65 -27.79 18.33
N ILE A 21 20.69 -27.67 19.66
CA ILE A 21 20.06 -26.55 20.36
C ILE A 21 20.98 -25.33 20.25
N PRO A 22 20.52 -24.21 19.65
CA PRO A 22 21.36 -23.02 19.50
C PRO A 22 21.71 -22.40 20.88
N PRO A 23 22.88 -21.77 21.02
CA PRO A 23 23.33 -21.21 22.29
C PRO A 23 22.41 -20.08 22.77
N PRO A 24 22.21 -19.93 24.10
CA PRO A 24 21.35 -18.89 24.65
C PRO A 24 21.92 -17.50 24.34
N GLN A 25 21.07 -16.63 23.78
CA GLN A 25 21.39 -15.22 23.59
C GLN A 25 20.58 -14.34 24.57
N PRO A 26 21.16 -13.25 25.11
CA PRO A 26 20.45 -12.31 25.96
C PRO A 26 19.24 -11.69 25.24
N PHE A 27 18.11 -11.55 25.93
CA PHE A 27 16.88 -10.96 25.39
C PHE A 27 17.13 -9.57 24.77
N VAL A 28 17.88 -8.71 25.44
CA VAL A 28 18.19 -7.36 24.96
C VAL A 28 18.93 -7.39 23.61
N LYS A 29 19.83 -8.35 23.41
CA LYS A 29 20.57 -8.50 22.15
C LYS A 29 19.66 -8.94 21.01
N SER A 30 18.78 -9.91 21.28
CA SER A 30 17.78 -10.39 20.31
C SER A 30 16.73 -9.33 19.97
N LEU A 31 16.21 -8.62 20.98
CA LEU A 31 15.25 -7.53 20.80
C LEU A 31 15.87 -6.39 19.97
N LYS A 32 17.10 -5.99 20.27
CA LYS A 32 17.82 -4.97 19.50
C LYS A 32 18.04 -5.40 18.06
N TYR A 33 18.39 -6.66 17.83
CA TYR A 33 18.53 -7.22 16.48
C TYR A 33 17.20 -7.18 15.72
N ASN A 34 16.11 -7.69 16.31
CA ASN A 34 14.79 -7.72 15.69
C ASN A 34 14.25 -6.32 15.41
N LEU A 35 14.32 -5.39 16.37
CA LEU A 35 13.91 -4.00 16.16
C LEU A 35 14.72 -3.33 15.04
N LYS A 36 16.03 -3.63 14.96
CA LYS A 36 16.86 -3.14 13.87
C LYS A 36 16.40 -3.72 12.53
N GLU A 37 16.16 -5.02 12.43
CA GLU A 37 15.68 -5.67 11.21
C GLU A 37 14.32 -5.10 10.77
N THR A 38 13.39 -4.91 11.72
CA THR A 38 12.03 -4.46 11.43
C THR A 38 11.95 -2.99 11.03
N PHE A 39 12.64 -2.08 11.74
CA PHE A 39 12.56 -0.64 11.46
C PHE A 39 13.69 -0.11 10.56
N PHE A 40 14.72 -0.92 10.31
CA PHE A 40 15.89 -0.57 9.51
C PHE A 40 16.31 -1.72 8.57
N PRO A 41 15.41 -2.30 7.76
CA PRO A 41 15.73 -3.44 6.89
C PRO A 41 16.85 -3.10 5.89
N ASP A 42 16.85 -1.89 5.35
CA ASP A 42 17.89 -1.43 4.41
C ASP A 42 19.14 -0.83 5.08
N ASP A 43 19.17 -0.76 6.43
CA ASP A 43 20.13 0.00 7.25
C ASP A 43 20.62 1.26 6.53
N PRO A 44 19.84 2.37 6.52
CA PRO A 44 20.23 3.59 5.80
C PRO A 44 21.59 4.14 6.27
N LEU A 45 22.01 3.78 7.50
CA LEU A 45 23.28 4.14 8.08
C LEU A 45 24.46 3.29 7.58
N ARG A 46 24.20 2.20 6.84
CA ARG A 46 25.24 1.38 6.19
C ARG A 46 26.04 2.19 5.19
N GLN A 47 25.40 3.10 4.45
CA GLN A 47 26.08 4.01 3.52
C GLN A 47 27.04 4.98 4.23
N PHE A 48 26.81 5.26 5.52
CA PHE A 48 27.63 6.13 6.36
C PHE A 48 28.83 5.38 6.96
N LYS A 49 28.78 4.04 7.00
CA LYS A 49 29.84 3.21 7.56
C LYS A 49 31.09 3.33 6.68
N ASN A 50 32.25 3.52 7.31
CA ASN A 50 33.57 3.68 6.66
C ASN A 50 33.73 4.93 5.75
N GLN A 51 32.86 5.94 5.88
CA GLN A 51 33.00 7.21 5.16
C GLN A 51 33.66 8.29 6.01
N SER A 52 34.32 9.25 5.35
CA SER A 52 34.90 10.44 6.02
C SER A 52 33.81 11.32 6.65
N PRO A 53 34.11 12.10 7.72
CA PRO A 53 33.15 13.00 8.36
C PRO A 53 32.36 13.93 7.41
N PRO A 54 32.97 14.60 6.40
CA PRO A 54 32.20 15.45 5.48
C PRO A 54 31.25 14.64 4.59
N ARG A 55 31.63 13.42 4.21
CA ARG A 55 30.80 12.54 3.39
C ARG A 55 29.62 11.97 4.18
N LYS A 56 29.80 11.72 5.48
CA LYS A 56 28.67 11.38 6.38
C LYS A 56 27.67 12.53 6.49
N LEU A 57 28.14 13.77 6.60
CA LEU A 57 27.27 14.94 6.63
C LEU A 57 26.50 15.10 5.31
N LEU A 58 27.17 14.93 4.17
CA LEU A 58 26.52 14.95 2.85
C LEU A 58 25.45 13.85 2.69
N LEU A 59 25.75 12.62 3.10
CA LEU A 59 24.79 11.50 3.06
C LEU A 59 23.58 11.76 3.99
N GLY A 60 23.82 12.39 5.14
CA GLY A 60 22.76 12.82 6.06
C GLY A 60 21.84 13.86 5.40
N LEU A 61 22.44 14.86 4.75
CA LEU A 61 21.68 15.85 3.99
C LEU A 61 20.95 15.24 2.81
N GLN A 62 21.54 14.30 2.06
CA GLN A 62 20.88 13.60 0.95
C GLN A 62 19.68 12.75 1.41
N TYR A 63 19.71 12.24 2.64
CA TYR A 63 18.57 11.51 3.20
C TYR A 63 17.34 12.40 3.40
N PHE A 64 17.52 13.61 3.94
CA PHE A 64 16.44 14.57 4.19
C PHE A 64 16.10 15.45 2.98
N PHE A 65 17.07 15.69 2.11
CA PHE A 65 16.96 16.51 0.91
C PHE A 65 17.40 15.69 -0.32
N PRO A 66 16.52 14.84 -0.87
CA PRO A 66 16.80 14.04 -2.06
C PRO A 66 17.26 14.87 -3.27
N ILE A 67 16.96 16.17 -3.31
CA ILE A 67 17.47 17.11 -4.33
C ILE A 67 19.00 17.09 -4.45
N LEU A 68 19.72 16.82 -3.37
CA LEU A 68 21.19 16.73 -3.38
C LEU A 68 21.70 15.44 -4.04
N GLU A 69 20.83 14.44 -4.23
CA GLU A 69 21.15 13.20 -4.93
C GLU A 69 20.88 13.30 -6.43
N TRP A 70 19.69 13.78 -6.81
CA TRP A 70 19.28 13.84 -8.22
C TRP A 70 19.69 15.14 -8.93
N GLY A 71 19.84 16.25 -8.20
CA GLY A 71 20.21 17.56 -8.76
C GLY A 71 21.52 17.56 -9.57
N PRO A 72 22.61 16.95 -9.10
CA PRO A 72 23.86 16.85 -9.86
C PRO A 72 23.75 16.02 -11.15
N ARG A 73 22.74 15.15 -11.26
CA ARG A 73 22.49 14.29 -12.43
C ARG A 73 21.43 14.89 -13.37
N TYR A 74 21.02 16.14 -13.11
CA TYR A 74 19.96 16.79 -13.85
C TYR A 74 20.45 17.26 -15.23
N SER A 75 19.69 16.94 -16.27
CA SER A 75 20.03 17.23 -17.67
C SER A 75 19.12 18.32 -18.26
N LEU A 76 19.56 18.96 -19.35
CA LEU A 76 18.75 19.94 -20.07
C LEU A 76 17.48 19.34 -20.67
N ASP A 77 17.48 18.05 -21.01
CA ASP A 77 16.30 17.38 -21.54
C ASP A 77 15.24 17.16 -20.45
N PHE A 78 15.66 16.91 -19.21
CA PHE A 78 14.75 16.90 -18.07
C PHE A 78 14.18 18.29 -17.80
N PHE A 79 15.01 19.34 -17.90
CA PHE A 79 14.54 20.71 -17.76
C PHE A 79 13.45 21.07 -18.75
N LYS A 80 13.59 20.72 -20.04
CA LYS A 80 12.55 21.00 -21.05
C LYS A 80 11.23 20.30 -20.71
N ALA A 81 11.28 19.03 -20.29
CA ALA A 81 10.10 18.26 -19.92
C ALA A 81 9.42 18.79 -18.65
N ASP A 82 10.21 19.11 -17.62
CA ASP A 82 9.72 19.64 -16.34
C ASP A 82 9.23 21.09 -16.48
N LEU A 83 9.81 21.88 -17.40
CA LEU A 83 9.33 23.22 -17.74
C LEU A 83 7.92 23.19 -18.34
N ILE A 84 7.72 22.33 -19.35
CA ILE A 84 6.41 22.15 -19.99
C ILE A 84 5.39 21.64 -18.97
N SER A 85 5.78 20.63 -18.17
CA SER A 85 4.91 20.05 -17.16
C SER A 85 4.53 21.06 -16.08
N GLY A 86 5.50 21.79 -15.53
CA GLY A 86 5.27 22.78 -14.49
C GLY A 86 4.38 23.95 -14.92
N VAL A 87 4.61 24.51 -16.11
CA VAL A 87 3.76 25.57 -16.68
C VAL A 87 2.34 25.05 -16.93
N THR A 88 2.23 23.82 -17.44
CA THR A 88 0.93 23.18 -17.67
C THR A 88 0.16 23.02 -16.36
N ILE A 89 0.78 22.50 -15.30
CA ILE A 89 0.13 22.31 -14.01
C ILE A 89 -0.24 23.65 -13.37
N ALA A 90 0.59 24.69 -13.53
CA ALA A 90 0.27 26.02 -13.01
C ALA A 90 -1.08 26.55 -13.52
N SER A 91 -1.43 26.26 -14.78
CA SER A 91 -2.72 26.65 -15.36
C SER A 91 -3.92 25.97 -14.69
N LEU A 92 -3.77 24.73 -14.18
CA LEU A 92 -4.79 24.05 -13.38
C LEU A 92 -4.73 24.46 -11.90
N ALA A 93 -3.54 24.75 -11.40
CA ALA A 93 -3.31 25.03 -9.99
C ALA A 93 -4.10 26.26 -9.51
N ILE A 94 -4.15 27.29 -10.36
CA ILE A 94 -4.87 28.55 -10.09
C ILE A 94 -6.37 28.32 -9.81
N PRO A 95 -7.18 27.87 -10.79
CA PRO A 95 -8.61 27.70 -10.64
C PRO A 95 -8.98 26.65 -9.59
N GLN A 96 -8.23 25.55 -9.52
CA GLN A 96 -8.47 24.50 -8.54
C GLN A 96 -8.19 24.98 -7.10
N GLY A 97 -7.09 25.72 -6.90
CA GLY A 97 -6.75 26.30 -5.60
C GLY A 97 -7.84 27.25 -5.10
N ILE A 98 -8.32 28.14 -5.98
CA ILE A 98 -9.43 29.07 -5.69
C ILE A 98 -10.69 28.30 -5.29
N SER A 99 -11.05 27.26 -6.04
CA SER A 99 -12.23 26.45 -5.77
C SER A 99 -12.15 25.77 -4.41
N TYR A 100 -11.00 25.19 -4.06
CA TYR A 100 -10.87 24.43 -2.81
C TYR A 100 -10.70 25.32 -1.59
N ALA A 101 -10.05 26.48 -1.72
CA ALA A 101 -10.04 27.48 -0.66
C ALA A 101 -11.47 27.95 -0.31
N LYS A 102 -12.34 28.12 -1.32
CA LYS A 102 -13.77 28.39 -1.10
C LYS A 102 -14.48 27.24 -0.37
N LEU A 103 -14.18 25.98 -0.70
CA LEU A 103 -14.72 24.83 0.04
C LEU A 103 -14.30 24.81 1.51
N ALA A 104 -13.11 25.34 1.82
CA ALA A 104 -12.61 25.51 3.18
C ALA A 104 -13.20 26.74 3.91
N ASN A 105 -14.12 27.49 3.30
CA ASN A 105 -14.57 28.81 3.78
C ASN A 105 -13.42 29.80 4.01
N LEU A 106 -12.36 29.70 3.20
CA LEU A 106 -11.17 30.54 3.27
C LEU A 106 -11.10 31.54 2.10
N PRO A 107 -10.37 32.65 2.25
CA PRO A 107 -10.12 33.56 1.13
C PRO A 107 -9.51 32.82 -0.07
N PRO A 108 -10.04 33.01 -1.30
CA PRO A 108 -9.60 32.22 -2.45
C PRO A 108 -8.11 32.34 -2.80
N ILE A 109 -7.48 33.45 -2.41
CA ILE A 109 -6.05 33.68 -2.60
C ILE A 109 -5.18 32.67 -1.83
N LEU A 110 -5.65 32.13 -0.70
CA LEU A 110 -4.89 31.14 0.07
C LEU A 110 -4.69 29.84 -0.72
N GLY A 111 -5.61 29.50 -1.64
CA GLY A 111 -5.42 28.34 -2.52
C GLY A 111 -4.31 28.51 -3.55
N LEU A 112 -4.05 29.76 -3.96
CA LEU A 112 -2.93 30.12 -4.83
C LEU A 112 -1.61 30.09 -4.05
N TYR A 113 -1.61 30.66 -2.85
CA TYR A 113 -0.48 30.65 -1.93
C TYR A 113 0.00 29.24 -1.58
N SER A 114 -0.95 28.33 -1.31
CA SER A 114 -0.70 26.91 -1.08
C SER A 114 -0.09 26.17 -2.29
N SER A 115 -0.09 26.76 -3.49
CA SER A 115 0.56 26.19 -4.68
C SER A 115 1.98 26.76 -4.91
N PHE A 116 2.49 27.58 -3.99
CA PHE A 116 3.82 28.21 -4.09
C PHE A 116 4.81 27.62 -3.07
N VAL A 117 4.76 28.04 -1.80
CA VAL A 117 5.77 27.65 -0.80
C VAL A 117 5.78 26.13 -0.53
N PRO A 118 4.64 25.45 -0.31
CA PRO A 118 4.65 24.01 -0.06
C PRO A 118 5.24 23.20 -1.23
N ALA A 119 5.00 23.64 -2.46
CA ALA A 119 5.53 22.99 -3.66
C ALA A 119 7.07 23.08 -3.74
N LEU A 120 7.66 24.20 -3.32
CA LEU A 120 9.11 24.37 -3.24
C LEU A 120 9.72 23.48 -2.16
N VAL A 121 9.11 23.42 -0.98
CA VAL A 121 9.56 22.56 0.13
C VAL A 121 9.51 21.09 -0.29
N TYR A 122 8.40 20.67 -0.90
CA TYR A 122 8.26 19.30 -1.39
C TYR A 122 9.28 18.97 -2.49
N ALA A 123 9.55 19.89 -3.42
CA ALA A 123 10.55 19.64 -4.47
C ALA A 123 11.96 19.35 -3.92
N MET A 124 12.28 19.86 -2.73
CA MET A 124 13.57 19.63 -2.08
C MET A 124 13.62 18.31 -1.29
N MET A 125 12.50 17.91 -0.67
CA MET A 125 12.44 16.83 0.34
C MET A 125 11.71 15.56 -0.15
N GLY A 126 10.82 15.69 -1.13
CA GLY A 126 9.99 14.61 -1.64
C GLY A 126 10.79 13.55 -2.39
N SER A 127 10.33 12.31 -2.32
CA SER A 127 10.87 11.17 -3.06
C SER A 127 10.11 10.92 -4.37
N SER A 128 8.82 11.30 -4.44
CA SER A 128 8.03 11.18 -5.66
C SER A 128 8.40 12.25 -6.69
N ARG A 129 8.54 11.82 -7.96
CA ARG A 129 8.85 12.69 -9.09
C ARG A 129 7.60 13.28 -9.74
N ASP A 130 6.48 12.57 -9.60
CA ASP A 130 5.23 12.83 -10.30
C ASP A 130 4.20 13.61 -9.47
N LEU A 131 4.38 13.65 -8.15
CA LEU A 131 3.44 14.32 -7.26
C LEU A 131 3.47 15.82 -7.49
N ALA A 132 2.33 16.39 -7.88
CA ALA A 132 2.16 17.83 -8.06
C ALA A 132 1.47 18.43 -6.84
N VAL A 133 2.15 19.31 -6.11
CA VAL A 133 1.66 19.81 -4.81
C VAL A 133 0.47 20.76 -4.98
N GLY A 134 -0.47 20.68 -4.05
CA GLY A 134 -1.64 21.55 -4.04
C GLY A 134 -2.61 21.28 -2.91
N THR A 135 -3.65 22.09 -2.90
CA THR A 135 -4.81 21.94 -2.01
C THR A 135 -5.71 20.79 -2.47
N VAL A 136 -6.42 20.17 -1.52
CA VAL A 136 -7.34 19.05 -1.77
C VAL A 136 -8.77 19.38 -1.37
N ALA A 137 -9.75 18.88 -2.12
CA ALA A 137 -11.18 19.13 -1.90
C ALA A 137 -11.70 18.57 -0.57
N VAL A 138 -11.47 17.28 -0.29
CA VAL A 138 -12.01 16.61 0.90
C VAL A 138 -11.40 17.19 2.18
N ALA A 139 -10.09 17.37 2.20
CA ALA A 139 -9.40 18.03 3.30
C ALA A 139 -9.95 19.46 3.54
N SER A 140 -10.20 20.23 2.47
CA SER A 140 -10.80 21.56 2.56
C SER A 140 -12.22 21.53 3.17
N LEU A 141 -13.08 20.62 2.71
CA LEU A 141 -14.44 20.43 3.25
C LEU A 141 -14.43 20.03 4.73
N LEU A 142 -13.50 19.16 5.13
CA LEU A 142 -13.36 18.75 6.53
C LEU A 142 -12.84 19.87 7.41
N THR A 143 -11.87 20.66 6.92
CA THR A 143 -11.45 21.89 7.61
C THR A 143 -12.65 22.81 7.82
N ALA A 144 -13.48 23.02 6.79
CA ALA A 144 -14.70 23.83 6.90
C ALA A 144 -15.72 23.29 7.90
N SER A 145 -16.03 22.00 7.83
CA SER A 145 -17.01 21.38 8.72
C SER A 145 -16.55 21.37 10.18
N MET A 146 -15.28 21.04 10.43
CA MET A 146 -14.76 20.90 11.79
C MET A 146 -14.51 22.25 12.46
N LEU A 147 -13.84 23.19 11.77
CA LEU A 147 -13.63 24.53 12.32
C LEU A 147 -14.92 25.35 12.35
N GLY A 148 -15.75 25.25 11.31
CA GLY A 148 -17.02 25.95 11.20
C GLY A 148 -18.01 25.57 12.30
N SER A 149 -17.89 24.37 12.87
CA SER A 149 -18.72 23.94 14.01
C SER A 149 -18.44 24.70 15.31
N GLN A 150 -17.29 25.38 15.42
CA GLN A 150 -16.86 26.09 16.62
C GLN A 150 -16.70 27.60 16.39
N VAL A 151 -16.29 27.99 15.19
CA VAL A 151 -16.08 29.40 14.82
C VAL A 151 -16.70 29.64 13.45
N SER A 152 -17.67 30.55 13.37
CA SER A 152 -18.26 30.97 12.11
C SER A 152 -17.25 31.76 11.29
N ALA A 153 -17.00 31.31 10.06
CA ALA A 153 -16.14 32.02 9.09
C ALA A 153 -16.73 33.37 8.66
N ALA A 154 -18.05 33.57 8.81
CA ALA A 154 -18.72 34.82 8.47
C ALA A 154 -18.63 35.86 9.60
N GLU A 155 -18.76 35.42 10.85
CA GLU A 155 -18.76 36.32 12.02
C GLU A 155 -17.34 36.70 12.44
N ASN A 156 -16.42 35.73 12.44
CA ASN A 156 -15.04 35.92 12.89
C ASN A 156 -14.02 35.40 11.86
N PRO A 157 -13.93 36.03 10.67
CA PRO A 157 -13.11 35.54 9.55
C PRO A 157 -11.61 35.47 9.87
N GLN A 158 -11.09 36.41 10.67
CA GLN A 158 -9.67 36.42 11.05
C GLN A 158 -9.32 35.24 11.99
N LEU A 159 -10.13 35.03 13.03
CA LEU A 159 -9.92 33.91 13.95
C LEU A 159 -10.05 32.56 13.22
N TYR A 160 -11.04 32.43 12.34
CA TYR A 160 -11.22 31.22 11.54
C TYR A 160 -10.00 30.93 10.65
N LEU A 161 -9.45 31.96 9.99
CA LEU A 161 -8.24 31.86 9.17
C LEU A 161 -7.03 31.45 10.01
N HIS A 162 -6.85 32.05 11.18
CA HIS A 162 -5.77 31.70 12.11
C HIS A 162 -5.87 30.24 12.59
N LEU A 163 -7.09 29.77 12.91
CA LEU A 163 -7.33 28.38 13.28
C LEU A 163 -7.05 27.40 12.13
N ALA A 164 -7.32 27.79 10.89
CA ALA A 164 -6.97 26.98 9.72
C ALA A 164 -5.44 26.85 9.55
N PHE A 165 -4.67 27.91 9.81
CA PHE A 165 -3.20 27.84 9.84
C PHE A 165 -2.70 26.99 11.01
N THR A 166 -3.23 27.17 12.22
CA THR A 166 -2.89 26.31 13.37
C THR A 166 -3.20 24.84 13.11
N ALA A 167 -4.37 24.54 12.54
CA ALA A 167 -4.73 23.17 12.17
C ALA A 167 -3.75 22.59 11.13
N THR A 168 -3.35 23.39 10.13
CA THR A 168 -2.35 23.01 9.12
C THR A 168 -0.98 22.75 9.74
N PHE A 169 -0.57 23.55 10.73
CA PHE A 169 0.67 23.35 11.48
C PHE A 169 0.68 22.00 12.21
N PHE A 170 -0.38 21.68 12.95
CA PHE A 170 -0.50 20.40 13.65
C PHE A 170 -0.65 19.21 12.70
N ALA A 171 -1.32 19.38 11.57
CA ALA A 171 -1.36 18.37 10.51
C ALA A 171 0.06 18.05 10.02
N GLY A 172 0.84 19.08 9.70
CA GLY A 172 2.23 18.94 9.25
C GLY A 172 3.15 18.32 10.30
N LEU A 173 3.02 18.74 11.57
CA LEU A 173 3.79 18.18 12.69
C LEU A 173 3.48 16.69 12.88
N PHE A 174 2.20 16.31 12.84
CA PHE A 174 1.79 14.92 12.97
C PHE A 174 2.32 14.07 11.80
N GLN A 175 2.17 14.54 10.56
CA GLN A 175 2.70 13.87 9.36
C GLN A 175 4.21 13.68 9.42
N ALA A 176 4.95 14.73 9.78
CA ALA A 176 6.40 14.66 9.92
C ALA A 176 6.81 13.69 11.04
N ALA A 177 6.09 13.69 12.16
CA ALA A 177 6.33 12.76 13.26
C ALA A 177 6.16 11.29 12.83
N LEU A 178 5.14 10.96 12.03
CA LEU A 178 4.97 9.59 11.50
C LEU A 178 6.19 9.13 10.68
N GLY A 179 6.74 10.02 9.84
CA GLY A 179 7.93 9.72 9.06
C GLY A 179 9.21 9.63 9.91
N LEU A 180 9.34 10.46 10.95
CA LEU A 180 10.45 10.39 11.91
C LEU A 180 10.42 9.10 12.73
N PHE A 181 9.23 8.64 13.14
CA PHE A 181 9.02 7.35 13.81
C PHE A 181 9.06 6.15 12.85
N ARG A 182 9.36 6.38 11.57
CA ARG A 182 9.51 5.35 10.53
C ARG A 182 8.27 4.50 10.30
N LEU A 183 7.10 5.11 10.37
CA LEU A 183 5.83 4.43 10.11
C LEU A 183 5.50 4.34 8.61
N GLY A 184 6.46 4.63 7.73
CA GLY A 184 6.33 4.55 6.28
C GLY A 184 6.10 3.13 5.75
N PHE A 185 6.34 2.08 6.54
CA PHE A 185 5.96 0.71 6.16
C PHE A 185 4.44 0.57 5.93
N ILE A 186 3.62 1.47 6.50
CA ILE A 186 2.18 1.52 6.25
C ILE A 186 1.90 1.75 4.75
N VAL A 187 2.79 2.49 4.07
CA VAL A 187 2.67 2.73 2.63
C VAL A 187 2.68 1.40 1.88
N ASP A 188 3.46 0.42 2.31
CA ASP A 188 3.65 -0.87 1.64
C ASP A 188 2.39 -1.72 1.57
N PHE A 189 1.40 -1.49 2.44
CA PHE A 189 0.10 -2.17 2.41
C PHE A 189 -0.78 -1.80 1.21
N LEU A 190 -0.44 -0.76 0.44
CA LEU A 190 -1.09 -0.47 -0.84
C LEU A 190 -0.63 -1.45 -1.93
N SER A 191 -1.27 -2.62 -1.97
CA SER A 191 -0.97 -3.65 -2.98
C SER A 191 -1.14 -3.13 -4.41
N HIS A 192 -0.50 -3.80 -5.37
CA HIS A 192 -0.65 -3.47 -6.80
C HIS A 192 -2.13 -3.46 -7.21
N ALA A 193 -2.90 -4.48 -6.76
CA ALA A 193 -4.33 -4.58 -7.01
C ALA A 193 -5.14 -3.41 -6.40
N THR A 194 -4.79 -2.97 -5.18
CA THR A 194 -5.41 -1.80 -4.54
C THR A 194 -5.25 -0.57 -5.41
N ILE A 195 -4.04 -0.35 -5.92
CA ILE A 195 -3.71 0.85 -6.69
C ILE A 195 -4.41 0.86 -8.05
N VAL A 196 -4.44 -0.26 -8.78
CA VAL A 196 -5.15 -0.35 -10.07
C VAL A 196 -6.63 0.01 -9.92
N GLY A 197 -7.30 -0.57 -8.92
CA GLY A 197 -8.70 -0.26 -8.62
C GLY A 197 -8.93 1.17 -8.13
N PHE A 198 -8.07 1.64 -7.22
CA PHE A 198 -8.10 3.01 -6.69
C PHE A 198 -7.94 4.06 -7.79
N MET A 199 -6.96 3.89 -8.69
CA MET A 199 -6.73 4.82 -9.80
C MET A 199 -7.89 4.86 -10.77
N ALA A 200 -8.45 3.70 -11.14
CA ALA A 200 -9.62 3.64 -12.01
C ALA A 200 -10.85 4.31 -11.35
N GLY A 201 -11.05 4.11 -10.05
CA GLY A 201 -12.13 4.71 -9.29
C GLY A 201 -11.96 6.23 -9.17
N ALA A 202 -10.77 6.69 -8.76
CA ALA A 202 -10.44 8.10 -8.62
C ALA A 202 -10.55 8.83 -9.97
N ALA A 203 -10.04 8.24 -11.06
CA ALA A 203 -10.19 8.78 -12.41
C ALA A 203 -11.67 8.92 -12.80
N THR A 204 -12.50 7.90 -12.51
CA THR A 204 -13.95 7.92 -12.79
C THR A 204 -14.64 9.06 -12.03
N VAL A 205 -14.43 9.16 -10.72
CA VAL A 205 -15.00 10.22 -9.87
C VAL A 205 -14.56 11.60 -10.35
N VAL A 206 -13.27 11.79 -10.65
CA VAL A 206 -12.76 13.08 -11.13
C VAL A 206 -13.38 13.46 -12.48
N ILE A 207 -13.56 12.51 -13.41
CA ILE A 207 -14.25 12.74 -14.69
C ILE A 207 -15.69 13.19 -14.46
N LEU A 208 -16.42 12.51 -13.57
CA LEU A 208 -17.81 12.87 -13.23
C LEU A 208 -17.89 14.28 -12.63
N GLN A 209 -16.95 14.64 -11.77
CA GLN A 209 -16.83 15.98 -11.19
C GLN A 209 -16.52 17.07 -12.23
N GLN A 210 -15.90 16.73 -13.36
CA GLN A 210 -15.65 17.67 -14.44
C GLN A 210 -16.87 17.93 -15.33
N LEU A 211 -17.94 17.11 -15.23
CA LEU A 211 -19.17 17.35 -15.99
C LEU A 211 -19.79 18.71 -15.67
N LYS A 212 -19.59 19.24 -14.46
CA LYS A 212 -20.03 20.60 -14.09
C LYS A 212 -19.44 21.67 -15.01
N GLY A 213 -18.16 21.56 -15.36
CA GLY A 213 -17.48 22.52 -16.22
C GLY A 213 -17.79 22.30 -17.70
N ILE A 214 -17.93 21.04 -18.14
CA ILE A 214 -18.35 20.74 -19.52
C ILE A 214 -19.76 21.28 -19.79
N LEU A 215 -20.72 21.00 -18.90
CA LEU A 215 -22.13 21.39 -19.05
C LEU A 215 -22.41 22.84 -18.62
N GLY A 216 -21.45 23.52 -18.00
CA GLY A 216 -21.58 24.92 -17.55
C GLY A 216 -22.56 25.10 -16.39
N LEU A 217 -22.62 24.12 -15.48
CA LEU A 217 -23.57 24.12 -14.35
C LEU A 217 -23.11 25.06 -13.24
N ASP A 218 -24.01 25.93 -12.77
CA ASP A 218 -23.75 26.81 -11.62
C ASP A 218 -24.00 26.08 -10.29
N HIS A 219 -25.06 25.25 -10.24
CA HIS A 219 -25.40 24.43 -9.07
C HIS A 219 -24.95 22.99 -9.25
N PHE A 220 -23.95 22.57 -8.47
CA PHE A 220 -23.41 21.22 -8.51
C PHE A 220 -23.15 20.69 -7.10
N THR A 221 -23.40 19.40 -6.88
CA THR A 221 -23.20 18.77 -5.58
C THR A 221 -21.75 18.85 -5.08
N HIS A 222 -21.57 18.98 -3.76
CA HIS A 222 -20.27 18.85 -3.12
C HIS A 222 -19.88 17.39 -2.85
N ALA A 223 -20.85 16.47 -2.90
CA ALA A 223 -20.59 15.05 -2.75
C ALA A 223 -19.82 14.50 -3.97
N THR A 224 -18.99 13.48 -3.73
CA THR A 224 -18.12 12.90 -4.75
C THR A 224 -18.64 11.58 -5.32
N ASP A 225 -19.66 10.98 -4.71
CA ASP A 225 -20.21 9.71 -5.13
C ASP A 225 -20.98 9.82 -6.46
N LEU A 226 -20.95 8.73 -7.24
CA LEU A 226 -21.59 8.62 -8.54
C LEU A 226 -23.08 8.98 -8.50
N VAL A 227 -23.80 8.51 -7.47
CA VAL A 227 -25.27 8.67 -7.40
C VAL A 227 -25.64 10.15 -7.21
N SER A 228 -24.99 10.82 -6.26
CA SER A 228 -25.19 12.24 -6.00
C SER A 228 -24.79 13.09 -7.20
N VAL A 229 -23.67 12.78 -7.86
CA VAL A 229 -23.21 13.51 -9.04
C VAL A 229 -24.19 13.35 -10.20
N MET A 230 -24.59 12.12 -10.55
CA MET A 230 -25.52 11.89 -11.66
C MET A 230 -26.90 12.49 -11.36
N ARG A 231 -27.37 12.41 -10.11
CA ARG A 231 -28.61 13.08 -9.68
C ARG A 231 -28.51 14.61 -9.85
N SER A 232 -27.38 15.22 -9.49
CA SER A 232 -27.14 16.65 -9.68
C SER A 232 -27.14 17.04 -11.16
N VAL A 233 -26.51 16.22 -12.02
CA VAL A 233 -26.44 16.50 -13.46
C VAL A 233 -27.81 16.42 -14.13
N PHE A 234 -28.60 15.40 -13.81
CA PHE A 234 -29.92 15.18 -14.43
C PHE A 234 -31.04 16.01 -13.81
N SER A 235 -30.93 16.44 -12.54
CA SER A 235 -31.93 17.34 -11.95
C SER A 235 -31.79 18.79 -12.45
N GLN A 236 -30.58 19.19 -12.84
CA GLN A 236 -30.27 20.55 -13.29
C GLN A 236 -30.19 20.67 -14.83
N THR A 237 -30.93 19.85 -15.58
CA THR A 237 -30.94 19.87 -17.06
C THR A 237 -31.29 21.22 -17.67
N HIS A 238 -32.08 22.03 -16.96
CA HIS A 238 -32.43 23.39 -17.36
C HIS A 238 -31.24 24.38 -17.34
N GLN A 239 -30.16 24.07 -16.62
CA GLN A 239 -28.96 24.92 -16.53
C GLN A 239 -27.89 24.53 -17.58
N TRP A 240 -28.16 23.54 -18.43
CA TRP A 240 -27.19 23.08 -19.42
C TRP A 240 -26.94 24.17 -20.46
N ARG A 241 -25.67 24.56 -20.60
CA ARG A 241 -25.24 25.55 -21.60
C ARG A 241 -24.56 24.85 -22.76
N TRP A 242 -25.20 24.90 -23.92
CA TRP A 242 -24.72 24.20 -25.12
C TRP A 242 -23.40 24.80 -25.63
N GLU A 243 -23.17 26.10 -25.41
CA GLU A 243 -21.93 26.80 -25.75
C GLU A 243 -20.73 26.20 -24.99
N SER A 244 -20.92 26.00 -23.69
CA SER A 244 -19.93 25.35 -22.82
C SER A 244 -19.70 23.90 -23.25
N ALA A 245 -20.78 23.15 -23.49
CA ALA A 245 -20.70 21.75 -23.89
C ALA A 245 -19.93 21.60 -25.21
N LEU A 246 -20.29 22.38 -26.23
CA LEU A 246 -19.62 22.37 -27.53
C LEU A 246 -18.13 22.71 -27.41
N LEU A 247 -17.81 23.79 -26.69
CA LEU A 247 -16.43 24.20 -26.46
C LEU A 247 -15.63 23.10 -25.74
N GLY A 248 -16.23 22.48 -24.73
CA GLY A 248 -15.63 21.38 -23.97
C GLY A 248 -15.37 20.15 -24.83
N PHE A 249 -16.36 19.71 -25.61
CA PHE A 249 -16.17 18.57 -26.52
C PHE A 249 -15.13 18.85 -27.60
N CYS A 250 -15.06 20.06 -28.15
CA CYS A 250 -14.03 20.46 -29.12
C CYS A 250 -12.62 20.36 -28.53
N PHE A 251 -12.39 20.93 -27.35
CA PHE A 251 -11.08 20.85 -26.69
C PHE A 251 -10.75 19.43 -26.20
N LEU A 252 -11.73 18.69 -25.69
CA LEU A 252 -11.56 17.29 -25.32
C LEU A 252 -11.16 16.44 -26.54
N PHE A 253 -11.85 16.62 -27.67
CA PHE A 253 -11.52 15.95 -28.92
C PHE A 253 -10.09 16.30 -29.37
N PHE A 254 -9.73 17.58 -29.37
CA PHE A 254 -8.36 18.04 -29.67
C PHE A 254 -7.30 17.37 -28.78
N LEU A 255 -7.54 17.31 -27.47
CA LEU A 255 -6.62 16.69 -26.50
C LEU A 255 -6.51 15.18 -26.71
N LEU A 256 -7.62 14.48 -26.98
CA LEU A 256 -7.60 13.04 -27.25
C LEU A 256 -6.91 12.69 -28.57
N VAL A 257 -7.13 13.49 -29.62
CA VAL A 257 -6.47 13.31 -30.92
C VAL A 257 -4.97 13.52 -30.82
N THR A 258 -4.52 14.60 -30.17
CA THR A 258 -3.08 14.88 -29.96
C THR A 258 -2.42 13.78 -29.14
N ARG A 259 -3.09 13.25 -28.12
CA ARG A 259 -2.63 12.10 -27.34
C ARG A 259 -2.49 10.82 -28.17
N GLN A 260 -3.52 10.48 -28.95
CA GLN A 260 -3.50 9.27 -29.78
C GLN A 260 -2.44 9.35 -30.88
N PHE A 261 -2.24 10.56 -31.45
CA PHE A 261 -1.18 10.83 -32.40
C PHE A 261 0.21 10.62 -31.79
N SER A 262 0.44 11.15 -30.59
CA SER A 262 1.69 10.95 -29.82
C SER A 262 1.96 9.47 -29.51
N LYS A 263 0.93 8.70 -29.12
CA LYS A 263 1.05 7.26 -28.84
C LYS A 263 1.48 6.47 -30.10
N LYS A 264 0.95 6.83 -31.28
CA LYS A 264 1.35 6.20 -32.55
C LYS A 264 2.71 6.67 -33.06
N ARG A 265 3.10 7.92 -32.76
CA ARG A 265 4.33 8.55 -33.24
C ARG A 265 5.10 9.17 -32.06
N PRO A 266 5.93 8.39 -31.34
CA PRO A 266 6.60 8.84 -30.11
C PRO A 266 7.55 10.03 -30.33
N LYS A 267 8.03 10.26 -31.56
CA LYS A 267 8.82 11.45 -31.93
C LYS A 267 8.06 12.77 -31.69
N PHE A 268 6.72 12.75 -31.73
CA PHE A 268 5.87 13.92 -31.52
C PHE A 268 5.29 14.00 -30.10
N PHE A 269 5.94 13.38 -29.11
CA PHE A 269 5.52 13.44 -27.71
C PHE A 269 5.27 14.87 -27.21
N TRP A 270 6.11 15.82 -27.63
CA TRP A 270 6.02 17.25 -27.33
C TRP A 270 4.65 17.86 -27.68
N VAL A 271 3.97 17.36 -28.73
CA VAL A 271 2.64 17.85 -29.12
C VAL A 271 1.61 17.51 -28.06
N SER A 272 1.62 16.28 -27.54
CA SER A 272 0.70 15.87 -26.46
C SER A 272 1.04 16.55 -25.13
N ALA A 273 2.32 16.85 -24.89
CA ALA A 273 2.75 17.56 -23.68
C ALA A 273 2.37 19.05 -23.70
N LEU A 274 2.43 19.73 -24.85
CA LEU A 274 2.01 21.13 -25.00
C LEU A 274 0.50 21.31 -25.14
N ALA A 275 -0.24 20.27 -25.55
CA ALA A 275 -1.66 20.36 -25.87
C ALA A 275 -2.50 21.02 -24.75
N PRO A 276 -2.35 20.67 -23.45
CA PRO A 276 -3.08 21.34 -22.38
C PRO A 276 -2.81 22.85 -22.29
N LEU A 277 -1.54 23.26 -22.38
CA LEU A 277 -1.16 24.68 -22.34
C LEU A 277 -1.72 25.43 -23.54
N THR A 278 -1.63 24.84 -24.74
CA THR A 278 -2.21 25.44 -25.95
C THR A 278 -3.73 25.56 -25.85
N SER A 279 -4.41 24.59 -25.23
CA SER A 279 -5.86 24.66 -25.01
C SER A 279 -6.24 25.81 -24.08
N VAL A 280 -5.47 26.05 -23.02
CA VAL A 280 -5.69 27.21 -22.13
C VAL A 280 -5.52 28.52 -22.90
N ILE A 281 -4.41 28.68 -23.64
CA ILE A 281 -4.14 29.91 -24.41
C ILE A 281 -5.23 30.16 -25.45
N LEU A 282 -5.56 29.16 -26.28
CA LEU A 282 -6.59 29.26 -27.31
C LEU A 282 -7.96 29.50 -26.71
N GLY A 283 -8.30 28.82 -25.61
CA GLY A 283 -9.54 29.01 -24.88
C GLY A 283 -9.70 30.44 -24.36
N SER A 284 -8.66 30.99 -23.72
CA SER A 284 -8.69 32.36 -23.21
C SER A 284 -8.81 33.39 -24.34
N LEU A 285 -8.11 33.18 -25.47
CA LEU A 285 -8.23 34.05 -26.64
C LEU A 285 -9.62 34.01 -27.25
N LEU A 286 -10.20 32.81 -27.41
CA LEU A 286 -11.56 32.65 -27.92
C LEU A 286 -12.56 33.39 -27.04
N VAL A 287 -12.54 33.17 -25.72
CA VAL A 287 -13.44 33.86 -24.79
C VAL A 287 -13.26 35.37 -24.87
N TYR A 288 -12.02 35.86 -24.93
CA TYR A 288 -11.72 37.29 -25.03
C TYR A 288 -12.31 37.92 -26.31
N PHE A 289 -12.15 37.27 -27.47
CA PHE A 289 -12.66 37.82 -28.74
C PHE A 289 -14.18 37.69 -28.87
N THR A 290 -14.75 36.55 -28.48
CA THR A 290 -16.19 36.29 -28.64
C THR A 290 -17.02 36.83 -27.48
N HIS A 291 -16.38 37.35 -26.43
CA HIS A 291 -17.04 37.73 -25.16
C HIS A 291 -17.94 36.61 -24.64
N ALA A 292 -17.45 35.37 -24.68
CA ALA A 292 -18.22 34.18 -24.33
C ALA A 292 -18.63 34.16 -22.86
N GLU A 293 -17.96 34.93 -21.99
CA GLU A 293 -18.34 35.12 -20.60
C GLU A 293 -19.74 35.72 -20.45
N LYS A 294 -20.15 36.59 -21.40
CA LYS A 294 -21.50 37.18 -21.42
C LYS A 294 -22.57 36.20 -21.94
N HIS A 295 -22.13 35.18 -22.66
CA HIS A 295 -22.97 34.12 -23.22
C HIS A 295 -23.00 32.87 -22.32
N GLY A 296 -22.55 33.01 -21.07
CA GLY A 296 -22.70 32.00 -20.04
C GLY A 296 -21.55 30.98 -19.93
N VAL A 297 -20.41 31.20 -20.60
CA VAL A 297 -19.20 30.41 -20.34
C VAL A 297 -18.57 30.88 -19.03
N GLN A 298 -18.41 29.97 -18.07
CA GLN A 298 -17.81 30.29 -16.78
C GLN A 298 -16.29 30.53 -16.92
N VAL A 299 -15.80 31.63 -16.35
CA VAL A 299 -14.39 32.04 -16.36
C VAL A 299 -13.85 32.22 -14.93
N ILE A 300 -12.52 32.28 -14.77
CA ILE A 300 -11.86 32.42 -13.46
C ILE A 300 -12.22 33.75 -12.78
N GLY A 301 -12.26 34.86 -13.53
CA GLY A 301 -12.55 36.19 -13.01
C GLY A 301 -11.36 36.89 -12.36
N GLN A 302 -11.61 37.91 -11.54
CA GLN A 302 -10.55 38.75 -10.95
C GLN A 302 -9.86 38.05 -9.77
N LEU A 303 -8.52 38.10 -9.76
CA LEU A 303 -7.71 37.63 -8.63
C LEU A 303 -7.03 38.83 -7.96
N LYS A 304 -6.92 38.77 -6.63
CA LYS A 304 -6.14 39.75 -5.88
C LYS A 304 -4.64 39.54 -6.17
N LYS A 305 -3.94 40.65 -6.42
CA LYS A 305 -2.48 40.66 -6.60
C LYS A 305 -1.79 40.55 -5.25
N GLY A 306 -0.65 39.87 -5.21
CA GLY A 306 0.19 39.78 -4.02
C GLY A 306 0.86 38.42 -3.86
N LEU A 307 1.98 38.42 -3.12
CA LEU A 307 2.64 37.21 -2.66
C LEU A 307 2.24 36.91 -1.22
N ASN A 308 2.47 35.66 -0.82
CA ASN A 308 2.18 35.13 0.49
C ASN A 308 2.83 36.00 1.60
N PRO A 309 2.04 36.65 2.48
CA PRO A 309 2.61 37.27 3.67
C PRO A 309 3.07 36.20 4.67
N LEU A 310 4.05 36.55 5.50
CA LEU A 310 4.47 35.70 6.61
C LEU A 310 3.35 35.66 7.66
N SER A 311 2.94 34.46 8.07
CA SER A 311 1.85 34.22 9.04
C SER A 311 2.33 33.56 10.33
N PHE A 312 3.63 33.65 10.65
CA PHE A 312 4.19 33.08 11.87
C PHE A 312 3.51 33.62 13.14
N GLY A 313 3.13 34.89 13.15
CA GLY A 313 2.42 35.53 14.26
C GLY A 313 0.92 35.26 14.33
N ASP A 314 0.35 34.65 13.29
CA ASP A 314 -1.10 34.40 13.17
C ASP A 314 -1.50 33.04 13.75
N LEU A 315 -0.54 32.22 14.17
CA LEU A 315 -0.81 30.94 14.81
C LEU A 315 -1.41 31.13 16.20
N VAL A 316 -2.62 30.60 16.39
CA VAL A 316 -3.33 30.68 17.66
C VAL A 316 -3.02 29.45 18.51
N PHE A 317 -2.27 29.65 19.59
CA PHE A 317 -1.95 28.63 20.61
C PHE A 317 -2.74 28.80 21.91
N VAL A 318 -3.75 29.68 21.93
CA VAL A 318 -4.49 30.05 23.14
C VAL A 318 -5.78 29.22 23.27
N SER A 319 -6.10 28.77 24.49
CA SER A 319 -7.37 28.10 24.85
C SER A 319 -8.53 29.12 24.76
N PRO A 320 -9.70 28.82 24.14
CA PRO A 320 -10.39 27.52 24.09
C PRO A 320 -10.31 26.73 22.76
N TYR A 321 -9.86 27.35 21.67
CA TYR A 321 -9.98 26.76 20.31
C TYR A 321 -8.83 25.83 19.91
N LEU A 322 -7.75 25.77 20.71
CA LEU A 322 -6.57 24.97 20.42
C LEU A 322 -6.90 23.47 20.24
N SER A 323 -7.76 22.90 21.09
CA SER A 323 -8.16 21.49 20.99
C SER A 323 -8.86 21.19 19.65
N THR A 324 -9.71 22.11 19.20
CA THR A 324 -10.39 22.01 17.90
C THR A 324 -9.39 22.08 16.74
N ALA A 325 -8.42 22.99 16.80
CA ALA A 325 -7.39 23.11 15.77
C ALA A 325 -6.51 21.86 15.70
N ILE A 326 -6.07 21.32 16.85
CA ILE A 326 -5.30 20.07 16.92
C ILE A 326 -6.11 18.90 16.34
N LYS A 327 -7.35 18.72 16.80
CA LYS A 327 -8.23 17.63 16.33
C LYS A 327 -8.46 17.73 14.82
N THR A 328 -8.74 18.93 14.33
CA THR A 328 -8.92 19.19 12.90
C THR A 328 -7.64 18.91 12.12
N GLY A 329 -6.49 19.38 12.60
CA GLY A 329 -5.19 19.16 11.99
C GLY A 329 -4.83 17.68 11.88
N ILE A 330 -5.03 16.90 12.94
CA ILE A 330 -4.76 15.46 12.92
C ILE A 330 -5.68 14.74 11.92
N VAL A 331 -7.00 14.97 11.98
CA VAL A 331 -7.96 14.29 11.09
C VAL A 331 -7.72 14.64 9.63
N THR A 332 -7.62 15.93 9.31
CA THR A 332 -7.38 16.38 7.93
C THR A 332 -5.98 16.00 7.45
N GLY A 333 -4.99 16.01 8.34
CA GLY A 333 -3.62 15.59 8.07
C GLY A 333 -3.50 14.11 7.72
N VAL A 334 -4.19 13.20 8.43
CA VAL A 334 -4.23 11.77 8.09
C VAL A 334 -4.79 11.56 6.69
N ILE A 335 -5.89 12.25 6.37
CA ILE A 335 -6.56 12.12 5.06
C ILE A 335 -5.67 12.65 3.93
N ALA A 336 -5.11 13.85 4.11
CA ALA A 336 -4.21 14.45 3.13
C ALA A 336 -2.93 13.62 2.93
N LEU A 337 -2.42 12.99 3.99
CA LEU A 337 -1.27 12.09 3.92
C LEU A 337 -1.61 10.81 3.16
N ALA A 338 -2.72 10.16 3.50
CA ALA A 338 -3.17 8.94 2.84
C ALA A 338 -3.40 9.16 1.33
N GLU A 339 -4.05 10.27 0.95
CA GLU A 339 -4.22 10.63 -0.46
C GLU A 339 -2.87 10.89 -1.13
N GLY A 340 -2.01 11.73 -0.56
CA GLY A 340 -0.71 12.08 -1.17
C GLY A 340 0.18 10.86 -1.40
N ILE A 341 0.26 9.96 -0.41
CA ILE A 341 0.99 8.71 -0.52
C ILE A 341 0.38 7.79 -1.57
N ALA A 342 -0.95 7.61 -1.56
CA ALA A 342 -1.63 6.76 -2.53
C ALA A 342 -1.41 7.26 -3.97
N VAL A 343 -1.55 8.58 -4.19
CA VAL A 343 -1.30 9.23 -5.49
C VAL A 343 0.16 9.09 -5.89
N GLY A 344 1.10 9.36 -4.99
CA GLY A 344 2.53 9.20 -5.25
C GLY A 344 2.86 7.77 -5.68
N ARG A 345 2.43 6.78 -4.89
CA ARG A 345 2.69 5.36 -5.17
C ARG A 345 2.05 4.90 -6.48
N SER A 346 0.87 5.41 -6.77
CA SER A 346 0.16 5.19 -8.04
C SER A 346 1.02 5.55 -9.25
N PHE A 347 1.53 6.77 -9.31
CA PHE A 347 2.36 7.20 -10.45
C PHE A 347 3.76 6.55 -10.45
N ALA A 348 4.29 6.23 -9.27
CA ALA A 348 5.57 5.52 -9.15
C ALA A 348 5.53 4.12 -9.75
N MET A 349 4.41 3.40 -9.57
CA MET A 349 4.21 2.10 -10.21
C MET A 349 4.15 2.22 -11.73
N PHE A 350 3.46 3.23 -12.28
CA PHE A 350 3.41 3.45 -13.73
C PHE A 350 4.79 3.69 -14.37
N LYS A 351 5.72 4.32 -13.64
CA LYS A 351 7.10 4.57 -14.10
C LYS A 351 8.14 3.59 -13.56
N ASN A 352 7.71 2.54 -12.85
CA ASN A 352 8.60 1.53 -12.26
C ASN A 352 9.72 2.13 -11.38
N TYR A 353 9.40 3.10 -10.53
CA TYR A 353 10.31 3.57 -9.49
C TYR A 353 9.72 3.36 -8.10
N HIS A 354 10.57 3.36 -7.08
CA HIS A 354 10.17 3.16 -5.69
C HIS A 354 10.06 4.49 -4.93
N ILE A 355 9.04 4.61 -4.09
CA ILE A 355 8.81 5.75 -3.20
C ILE A 355 9.13 5.32 -1.78
N ASP A 356 9.94 6.11 -1.09
CA ASP A 356 10.24 5.90 0.33
C ASP A 356 9.13 6.54 1.18
N GLY A 357 8.30 5.71 1.80
CA GLY A 357 7.17 6.16 2.62
C GLY A 357 7.59 7.07 3.78
N ASN A 358 8.76 6.87 4.38
CA ASN A 358 9.22 7.70 5.49
C ASN A 358 9.59 9.10 5.00
N LYS A 359 10.29 9.19 3.87
CA LYS A 359 10.65 10.46 3.24
C LYS A 359 9.43 11.23 2.77
N GLU A 360 8.43 10.56 2.20
CA GLU A 360 7.16 11.20 1.84
C GLU A 360 6.43 11.78 3.05
N MET A 361 6.32 11.02 4.14
CA MET A 361 5.68 11.51 5.37
C MET A 361 6.39 12.75 5.93
N ILE A 362 7.73 12.74 5.95
CA ILE A 362 8.53 13.91 6.36
C ILE A 362 8.32 15.07 5.40
N ALA A 363 8.39 14.87 4.09
CA ALA A 363 8.26 15.92 3.09
C ALA A 363 6.87 16.59 3.12
N ILE A 364 5.79 15.80 3.14
CA ILE A 364 4.41 16.27 3.24
C ILE A 364 4.19 16.99 4.59
N GLY A 365 4.75 16.46 5.67
CA GLY A 365 4.67 17.10 6.98
C GLY A 365 5.39 18.45 7.03
N THR A 366 6.64 18.49 6.59
CA THR A 366 7.47 19.71 6.59
C THR A 366 6.90 20.78 5.66
N MET A 367 6.39 20.44 4.47
CA MET A 367 5.78 21.44 3.59
C MET A 367 4.51 22.07 4.19
N ASN A 368 3.74 21.33 5.00
CA ASN A 368 2.56 21.85 5.69
C ASN A 368 2.94 22.68 6.93
N VAL A 369 3.97 22.29 7.68
CA VAL A 369 4.53 23.12 8.75
C VAL A 369 5.00 24.46 8.18
N VAL A 370 5.89 24.45 7.17
CA VAL A 370 6.40 25.68 6.55
C VAL A 370 5.27 26.47 5.86
N GLY A 371 4.33 25.78 5.22
CA GLY A 371 3.15 26.38 4.62
C GLY A 371 2.31 27.18 5.62
N SER A 372 2.06 26.62 6.80
CA SER A 372 1.29 27.30 7.86
C SER A 372 1.94 28.60 8.37
N LEU A 373 3.26 28.74 8.21
CA LEU A 373 4.03 29.96 8.56
C LEU A 373 4.06 31.00 7.44
N THR A 374 3.57 30.65 6.26
CA THR A 374 3.65 31.44 5.02
C THR A 374 2.28 31.59 4.35
N SER A 375 1.23 31.75 5.17
CA SER A 375 -0.16 31.96 4.75
C SER A 375 -0.70 30.87 3.82
N CYS A 376 -0.29 29.62 4.01
CA CYS A 376 -0.83 28.47 3.29
C CYS A 376 -1.65 27.60 4.25
N TYR A 377 -2.71 27.00 3.73
CA TYR A 377 -3.46 25.96 4.45
C TYR A 377 -3.16 24.58 3.85
N LEU A 378 -3.62 23.54 4.53
CA LEU A 378 -3.29 22.13 4.27
C LEU A 378 -3.17 21.74 2.80
N THR A 379 -2.00 21.22 2.46
CA THR A 379 -1.61 20.78 1.12
C THR A 379 -1.14 19.33 1.11
N THR A 380 -1.22 18.70 -0.05
CA THR A 380 -0.66 17.37 -0.35
C THR A 380 -0.40 17.30 -1.85
N GLY A 381 -0.45 16.11 -2.47
CA GLY A 381 -0.45 15.95 -3.91
C GLY A 381 -1.81 15.53 -4.46
N PRO A 382 -2.65 16.46 -4.94
CA PRO A 382 -3.95 16.12 -5.51
C PRO A 382 -3.82 15.21 -6.73
N PHE A 383 -4.74 14.24 -6.84
CA PHE A 383 -4.74 13.26 -7.94
C PHE A 383 -4.80 13.93 -9.33
N SER A 384 -5.68 14.92 -9.51
CA SER A 384 -5.88 15.59 -10.81
C SER A 384 -4.64 16.34 -11.30
N ARG A 385 -3.95 17.09 -10.42
CA ARG A 385 -2.72 17.81 -10.78
C ARG A 385 -1.59 16.85 -11.11
N SER A 386 -1.42 15.81 -10.30
CA SER A 386 -0.36 14.82 -10.48
C SER A 386 -0.56 14.02 -11.77
N ALA A 387 -1.81 13.72 -12.14
CA ALA A 387 -2.12 13.09 -13.43
C ALA A 387 -1.79 13.97 -14.63
N VAL A 388 -2.05 15.28 -14.55
CA VAL A 388 -1.64 16.20 -15.62
C VAL A 388 -0.11 16.32 -15.68
N ASN A 389 0.57 16.41 -14.54
CA ASN A 389 2.04 16.39 -14.45
C ASN A 389 2.63 15.15 -15.13
N PHE A 390 2.09 13.98 -14.80
CA PHE A 390 2.47 12.70 -15.37
C PHE A 390 2.27 12.67 -16.90
N ASN A 391 1.08 13.07 -17.38
CA ASN A 391 0.76 13.06 -18.81
C ASN A 391 1.54 14.12 -19.60
N ALA A 392 1.91 15.25 -18.98
CA ALA A 392 2.78 16.27 -19.57
C ALA A 392 4.24 15.80 -19.69
N GLY A 393 4.59 14.68 -19.06
CA GLY A 393 5.87 14.01 -19.24
C GLY A 393 6.94 14.41 -18.24
N CYS A 394 6.56 14.84 -17.03
CA CYS A 394 7.52 15.21 -16.00
C CYS A 394 8.54 14.10 -15.72
N LYS A 395 9.75 14.51 -15.34
CA LYS A 395 10.89 13.64 -15.08
C LYS A 395 11.35 13.76 -13.64
N THR A 396 11.22 14.93 -13.04
CA THR A 396 11.65 15.18 -11.66
C THR A 396 10.69 16.11 -10.91
N ALA A 397 10.92 16.26 -9.61
CA ALA A 397 10.18 17.22 -8.79
C ALA A 397 10.43 18.69 -9.15
N VAL A 398 11.34 18.99 -10.10
CA VAL A 398 11.52 20.35 -10.65
C VAL A 398 10.24 20.89 -11.29
N SER A 399 9.33 20.03 -11.74
CA SER A 399 8.02 20.50 -12.24
C SER A 399 7.23 21.26 -11.18
N ASN A 400 7.37 20.93 -9.89
CA ASN A 400 6.78 21.71 -8.78
C ASN A 400 7.47 23.07 -8.60
N ILE A 401 8.78 23.16 -8.81
CA ILE A 401 9.52 24.44 -8.77
C ILE A 401 9.05 25.35 -9.89
N VAL A 402 8.97 24.81 -11.11
CA VAL A 402 8.48 25.55 -12.28
C VAL A 402 7.03 26.00 -12.05
N MET A 403 6.17 25.11 -11.56
CA MET A 403 4.79 25.44 -11.21
C MET A 403 4.73 26.58 -10.19
N ALA A 404 5.49 26.50 -9.09
CA ALA A 404 5.55 27.52 -8.07
C ALA A 404 5.98 28.87 -8.64
N LEU A 405 7.04 28.91 -9.47
CA LEU A 405 7.49 30.13 -10.15
C LEU A 405 6.44 30.68 -11.12
N ALA A 406 5.76 29.83 -11.88
CA ALA A 406 4.70 30.25 -12.80
C ALA A 406 3.49 30.84 -12.05
N VAL A 407 3.08 30.25 -10.93
CA VAL A 407 2.02 30.79 -10.06
C VAL A 407 2.47 32.13 -9.47
N MET A 408 3.71 32.24 -8.99
CA MET A 408 4.29 33.49 -8.47
C MET A 408 4.26 34.62 -9.52
N LEU A 409 4.73 34.35 -10.74
CA LEU A 409 4.69 35.31 -11.84
C LEU A 409 3.24 35.71 -12.20
N THR A 410 2.30 34.78 -12.08
CA THR A 410 0.90 35.04 -12.36
C THR A 410 0.25 35.95 -11.32
N LEU A 411 0.56 35.75 -10.04
CA LEU A 411 0.07 36.59 -8.94
C LEU A 411 0.62 38.02 -8.99
N LEU A 412 1.83 38.20 -9.54
CA LEU A 412 2.49 39.49 -9.63
C LEU A 412 2.12 40.27 -10.90
N PHE A 413 2.13 39.61 -12.07
CA PHE A 413 2.10 40.28 -13.37
C PHE A 413 0.97 39.81 -14.29
N LEU A 414 0.68 38.50 -14.33
CA LEU A 414 -0.19 37.91 -15.36
C LEU A 414 -1.65 37.74 -14.94
N THR A 415 -2.05 38.29 -13.79
CA THR A 415 -3.41 38.18 -13.26
C THR A 415 -4.51 38.58 -14.25
N PRO A 416 -4.36 39.67 -15.04
CA PRO A 416 -5.35 40.05 -16.05
C PRO A 416 -5.49 39.03 -17.18
N LEU A 417 -4.44 38.29 -17.52
CA LEU A 417 -4.45 37.32 -18.62
C LEU A 417 -5.30 36.09 -18.28
N PHE A 418 -5.29 35.67 -17.02
CA PHE A 418 -6.06 34.51 -16.55
C PHE A 418 -7.54 34.81 -16.30
N HIS A 419 -7.95 36.10 -16.33
CA HIS A 419 -9.34 36.51 -16.14
C HIS A 419 -10.29 35.81 -17.12
N TYR A 420 -9.87 35.70 -18.40
CA TYR A 420 -10.65 35.15 -19.50
C TYR A 420 -10.52 33.64 -19.65
N THR A 421 -9.79 32.96 -18.77
CA THR A 421 -9.59 31.51 -18.90
C THR A 421 -10.90 30.76 -18.62
N PRO A 422 -11.45 30.01 -19.60
CA PRO A 422 -12.70 29.29 -19.43
C PRO A 422 -12.51 28.02 -18.58
N LEU A 423 -13.43 27.80 -17.63
CA LEU A 423 -13.41 26.62 -16.76
C LEU A 423 -13.62 25.31 -17.56
N VAL A 424 -14.40 25.37 -18.64
CA VAL A 424 -14.69 24.21 -19.49
C VAL A 424 -13.44 23.63 -20.18
N VAL A 425 -12.45 24.48 -20.51
CA VAL A 425 -11.16 24.02 -21.05
C VAL A 425 -10.39 23.22 -20.03
N LEU A 426 -10.37 23.67 -18.77
CA LEU A 426 -9.70 22.97 -17.68
C LEU A 426 -10.36 21.63 -17.38
N SER A 427 -11.69 21.58 -17.39
CA SER A 427 -12.45 20.33 -17.28
C SER A 427 -12.09 19.35 -18.39
N SER A 428 -11.94 19.84 -19.64
CA SER A 428 -11.51 19.01 -20.78
C SER A 428 -10.09 18.46 -20.60
N ILE A 429 -9.16 19.27 -20.08
CA ILE A 429 -7.79 18.85 -19.76
C ILE A 429 -7.79 17.76 -18.69
N ILE A 430 -8.55 17.95 -17.61
CA ILE A 430 -8.63 16.98 -16.52
C ILE A 430 -9.25 15.67 -17.02
N ILE A 431 -10.38 15.71 -17.75
CA ILE A 431 -11.02 14.50 -18.30
C ILE A 431 -10.03 13.73 -19.18
N SER A 432 -9.35 14.42 -20.11
CA SER A 432 -8.36 13.80 -21.00
C SER A 432 -7.22 13.14 -20.22
N ALA A 433 -6.72 13.77 -19.15
CA ALA A 433 -5.68 13.21 -18.30
C ALA A 433 -6.14 11.96 -17.54
N MET A 434 -7.35 12.01 -16.96
CA MET A 434 -7.94 10.92 -16.16
C MET A 434 -8.22 9.66 -16.98
N LEU A 435 -8.74 9.81 -18.21
CA LEU A 435 -9.02 8.66 -19.10
C LEU A 435 -7.79 7.79 -19.36
N GLY A 436 -6.61 8.39 -19.26
CA GLY A 436 -5.33 7.71 -19.41
C GLY A 436 -4.90 6.79 -18.30
N LEU A 437 -5.57 6.86 -17.15
CA LEU A 437 -5.18 6.17 -15.92
C LEU A 437 -6.03 4.93 -15.65
N ILE A 438 -7.07 4.70 -16.44
CA ILE A 438 -7.95 3.53 -16.33
C ILE A 438 -7.30 2.38 -17.09
N ASP A 439 -6.66 1.47 -16.37
CA ASP A 439 -6.00 0.28 -16.92
C ASP A 439 -6.90 -0.95 -16.79
N VAL A 440 -7.74 -1.17 -17.81
CA VAL A 440 -8.65 -2.33 -17.86
C VAL A 440 -7.89 -3.63 -18.07
N GLU A 441 -6.76 -3.60 -18.77
CA GLU A 441 -5.94 -4.78 -19.06
C GLU A 441 -5.30 -5.32 -17.78
N ALA A 442 -4.77 -4.43 -16.92
CA ALA A 442 -4.27 -4.81 -15.60
C ALA A 442 -5.36 -5.45 -14.73
N ALA A 443 -6.59 -4.92 -14.74
CA ALA A 443 -7.70 -5.49 -13.98
C ALA A 443 -8.09 -6.90 -14.47
N LEU A 444 -8.12 -7.11 -15.80
CA LEU A 444 -8.38 -8.43 -16.40
C LEU A 444 -7.26 -9.43 -16.09
N HIS A 445 -6.00 -8.96 -16.10
CA HIS A 445 -4.84 -9.78 -15.73
C HIS A 445 -4.91 -10.23 -14.25
N LEU A 446 -5.31 -9.35 -13.33
CA LEU A 446 -5.53 -9.71 -11.93
C LEU A 446 -6.60 -10.81 -11.78
N TRP A 447 -7.71 -10.71 -12.51
CA TRP A 447 -8.75 -11.74 -12.50
C TRP A 447 -8.25 -13.11 -12.97
N SER A 448 -7.37 -13.12 -13.97
CA SER A 448 -6.79 -14.36 -14.50
C SER A 448 -5.82 -15.04 -13.53
N ILE A 449 -5.15 -14.29 -12.66
CA ILE A 449 -4.12 -14.83 -11.74
C ILE A 449 -4.72 -15.13 -10.37
N ASP A 450 -5.33 -14.15 -9.73
CA ASP A 450 -5.82 -14.27 -8.35
C ASP A 450 -7.13 -13.51 -8.15
N LYS A 451 -8.19 -14.28 -7.92
CA LYS A 451 -9.55 -13.76 -7.69
C LYS A 451 -9.63 -12.87 -6.43
N PHE A 452 -8.81 -13.10 -5.41
CA PHE A 452 -8.79 -12.26 -4.22
C PHE A 452 -8.13 -10.91 -4.49
N ASP A 453 -7.09 -10.86 -5.32
CA ASP A 453 -6.49 -9.59 -5.73
C ASP A 453 -7.47 -8.81 -6.61
N PHE A 454 -8.19 -9.49 -7.51
CA PHE A 454 -9.29 -8.85 -8.23
C PHE A 454 -10.40 -8.34 -7.29
N LEU A 455 -10.75 -9.08 -6.24
CA LEU A 455 -11.71 -8.63 -5.22
C LEU A 455 -11.23 -7.34 -4.52
N VAL A 456 -9.95 -7.26 -4.16
CA VAL A 456 -9.35 -6.04 -3.62
C VAL A 456 -9.45 -4.90 -4.63
N CYS A 457 -9.11 -5.15 -5.90
CA CYS A 457 -9.19 -4.15 -6.97
C CYS A 457 -10.63 -3.62 -7.17
N ILE A 458 -11.62 -4.50 -7.32
CA ILE A 458 -13.01 -4.08 -7.52
C ILE A 458 -13.61 -3.41 -6.28
N SER A 459 -13.21 -3.83 -5.08
CA SER A 459 -13.62 -3.19 -3.83
C SER A 459 -13.05 -1.77 -3.70
N ALA A 460 -11.79 -1.56 -4.10
CA ALA A 460 -11.18 -0.24 -4.18
C ALA A 460 -11.97 0.64 -5.17
N TYR A 461 -12.20 0.14 -6.39
CA TYR A 461 -12.95 0.85 -7.43
C TYR A 461 -14.35 1.23 -6.96
N ALA A 462 -15.14 0.26 -6.48
CA ALA A 462 -16.50 0.46 -6.04
C ALA A 462 -16.58 1.39 -4.82
N GLY A 463 -15.67 1.22 -3.85
CA GLY A 463 -15.59 2.09 -2.68
C GLY A 463 -15.30 3.55 -3.04
N VAL A 464 -14.41 3.79 -4.01
CA VAL A 464 -14.15 5.16 -4.50
C VAL A 464 -15.35 5.73 -5.25
N VAL A 465 -15.95 4.97 -6.17
CA VAL A 465 -17.02 5.45 -7.07
C VAL A 465 -18.34 5.68 -6.33
N PHE A 466 -18.73 4.78 -5.42
CA PHE A 466 -20.02 4.83 -4.74
C PHE A 466 -19.99 5.50 -3.36
N ALA A 467 -18.81 5.78 -2.82
CA ALA A 467 -18.66 6.48 -1.55
C ALA A 467 -17.67 7.64 -1.65
N SER A 468 -16.38 7.39 -1.41
CA SER A 468 -15.33 8.41 -1.51
C SER A 468 -13.96 7.78 -1.73
N VAL A 469 -13.01 8.60 -2.19
CA VAL A 469 -11.62 8.21 -2.43
C VAL A 469 -10.99 7.54 -1.20
N GLU A 470 -11.27 8.10 -0.02
CA GLU A 470 -10.76 7.61 1.27
C GLU A 470 -11.40 6.28 1.67
N ILE A 471 -12.71 6.15 1.51
CA ILE A 471 -13.44 4.93 1.85
C ILE A 471 -12.99 3.77 0.96
N GLY A 472 -12.80 4.02 -0.34
CA GLY A 472 -12.25 3.01 -1.26
C GLY A 472 -10.85 2.54 -0.85
N LEU A 473 -9.99 3.45 -0.40
CA LEU A 473 -8.65 3.12 0.11
C LEU A 473 -8.73 2.26 1.38
N VAL A 474 -9.55 2.66 2.35
CA VAL A 474 -9.73 1.91 3.61
C VAL A 474 -10.30 0.52 3.36
N LEU A 475 -11.28 0.38 2.46
CA LEU A 475 -11.86 -0.92 2.10
C LEU A 475 -10.80 -1.84 1.48
N ALA A 476 -10.01 -1.34 0.54
CA ALA A 476 -9.00 -2.13 -0.16
C ALA A 476 -7.88 -2.60 0.79
N VAL A 477 -7.37 -1.70 1.64
CA VAL A 477 -6.37 -2.03 2.67
C VAL A 477 -6.98 -2.99 3.70
N GLY A 478 -8.21 -2.75 4.14
CA GLY A 478 -8.92 -3.61 5.10
C GLY A 478 -9.09 -5.04 4.59
N ILE A 479 -9.50 -5.23 3.34
CA ILE A 479 -9.63 -6.55 2.72
C ILE A 479 -8.26 -7.21 2.55
N SER A 480 -7.23 -6.44 2.15
CA SER A 480 -5.87 -6.95 2.02
C SER A 480 -5.30 -7.44 3.37
N VAL A 481 -5.50 -6.66 4.45
CA VAL A 481 -5.10 -7.05 5.80
C VAL A 481 -5.90 -8.26 6.27
N LEU A 482 -7.22 -8.28 6.04
CA LEU A 482 -8.06 -9.42 6.38
C LEU A 482 -7.60 -10.70 5.68
N ARG A 483 -7.22 -10.62 4.40
CA ARG A 483 -6.65 -11.74 3.64
C ARG A 483 -5.38 -12.27 4.29
N VAL A 484 -4.45 -11.38 4.67
CA VAL A 484 -3.22 -11.77 5.38
C VAL A 484 -3.54 -12.42 6.72
N LEU A 485 -4.47 -11.85 7.50
CA LEU A 485 -4.91 -12.43 8.77
C LEU A 485 -5.53 -13.81 8.60
N LEU A 486 -6.35 -14.02 7.56
CA LEU A 486 -6.93 -15.33 7.25
C LEU A 486 -5.85 -16.34 6.85
N PHE A 487 -4.86 -15.93 6.06
CA PHE A 487 -3.72 -16.78 5.69
C PHE A 487 -2.91 -17.21 6.91
N VAL A 488 -2.66 -16.28 7.84
CA VAL A 488 -1.97 -16.57 9.10
C VAL A 488 -2.82 -17.47 10.01
N ALA A 489 -4.13 -17.22 10.12
CA ALA A 489 -5.05 -17.95 11.01
C ALA A 489 -5.40 -19.36 10.51
N ARG A 490 -5.43 -19.58 9.18
CA ARG A 490 -5.75 -20.87 8.56
C ARG A 490 -4.66 -21.28 7.56
N PRO A 491 -3.47 -21.64 8.07
CA PRO A 491 -2.38 -22.09 7.21
C PRO A 491 -2.71 -23.43 6.54
N LYS A 492 -2.07 -23.69 5.41
CA LYS A 492 -2.19 -24.97 4.71
C LYS A 492 -1.39 -26.04 5.43
N THR A 493 -1.90 -27.26 5.38
CA THR A 493 -1.23 -28.46 5.90
C THR A 493 -1.33 -29.53 4.82
N PHE A 494 -0.24 -30.26 4.58
CA PHE A 494 -0.15 -31.22 3.49
C PHE A 494 0.28 -32.59 4.02
N ILE A 495 -0.25 -33.67 3.44
CA ILE A 495 0.29 -35.01 3.65
C ILE A 495 1.50 -35.18 2.73
N LEU A 496 2.62 -35.62 3.30
CA LEU A 496 3.82 -35.93 2.55
C LEU A 496 3.93 -37.43 2.26
N GLY A 497 4.27 -37.76 1.01
CA GLY A 497 4.62 -39.10 0.57
C GLY A 497 6.05 -39.16 0.05
N ASN A 498 6.63 -40.34 0.05
CA ASN A 498 7.96 -40.57 -0.51
C ASN A 498 7.89 -40.70 -2.04
N VAL A 499 8.67 -39.92 -2.76
CA VAL A 499 8.81 -40.05 -4.21
C VAL A 499 9.68 -41.27 -4.52
N SER A 500 9.18 -42.18 -5.35
CA SER A 500 9.83 -43.47 -5.67
C SER A 500 11.31 -43.31 -6.03
N ASN A 501 12.16 -44.21 -5.50
CA ASN A 501 13.62 -44.22 -5.71
C ASN A 501 14.32 -42.93 -5.26
N SER A 502 13.74 -42.18 -4.32
CA SER A 502 14.37 -41.04 -3.68
C SER A 502 14.19 -41.09 -2.16
N GLY A 503 14.96 -40.27 -1.44
CA GLY A 503 14.74 -40.00 -0.01
C GLY A 503 13.90 -38.74 0.23
N ILE A 504 13.16 -38.26 -0.78
CA ILE A 504 12.50 -36.95 -0.77
C ILE A 504 11.01 -37.13 -0.51
N TYR A 505 10.51 -36.42 0.50
CA TYR A 505 9.10 -36.37 0.85
C TYR A 505 8.44 -35.13 0.25
N ARG A 506 7.32 -35.31 -0.44
CA ARG A 506 6.57 -34.23 -1.12
C ARG A 506 5.07 -34.41 -0.97
N ASN A 507 4.34 -33.32 -1.13
CA ASN A 507 2.87 -33.31 -1.12
C ASN A 507 2.30 -34.28 -2.16
N VAL A 508 1.52 -35.26 -1.69
CA VAL A 508 0.88 -36.30 -2.51
C VAL A 508 -0.13 -35.71 -3.50
N GLU A 509 -0.81 -34.61 -3.15
CA GLU A 509 -1.76 -33.94 -4.05
C GLU A 509 -1.05 -33.28 -5.25
N GLN A 510 0.17 -32.80 -5.05
CA GLN A 510 0.96 -32.17 -6.11
C GLN A 510 1.75 -33.19 -6.95
N TYR A 511 2.22 -34.28 -6.32
CA TYR A 511 3.04 -35.31 -6.95
C TYR A 511 2.38 -36.68 -6.85
N PRO A 512 1.67 -37.13 -7.90
CA PRO A 512 0.96 -38.43 -7.89
C PRO A 512 1.87 -39.64 -7.69
N ASN A 513 3.18 -39.50 -7.96
CA ASN A 513 4.18 -40.55 -7.76
C ASN A 513 4.70 -40.63 -6.30
N ALA A 514 4.25 -39.75 -5.41
CA ALA A 514 4.60 -39.77 -4.01
C ALA A 514 3.67 -40.74 -3.27
N ALA A 515 4.24 -41.81 -2.71
CA ALA A 515 3.49 -42.84 -1.98
C ALA A 515 3.58 -42.60 -0.47
N THR A 516 2.47 -42.72 0.23
CA THR A 516 2.43 -42.72 1.69
C THR A 516 3.10 -43.97 2.25
N VAL A 517 3.62 -43.89 3.47
CA VAL A 517 4.28 -45.02 4.14
C VAL A 517 3.28 -45.69 5.07
N PRO A 518 3.00 -47.00 4.92
CA PRO A 518 2.03 -47.70 5.76
C PRO A 518 2.33 -47.53 7.25
N GLY A 519 1.30 -47.17 8.04
CA GLY A 519 1.42 -46.97 9.48
C GLY A 519 2.06 -45.65 9.93
N VAL A 520 2.48 -44.78 9.00
CA VAL A 520 3.13 -43.49 9.30
C VAL A 520 2.43 -42.34 8.57
N LEU A 521 1.93 -41.37 9.33
CA LEU A 521 1.36 -40.14 8.80
C LEU A 521 2.40 -39.02 8.89
N VAL A 522 2.80 -38.47 7.75
CA VAL A 522 3.72 -37.32 7.67
C VAL A 522 2.94 -36.07 7.27
N LEU A 523 2.96 -35.05 8.14
CA LEU A 523 2.26 -33.79 7.93
C LEU A 523 3.22 -32.61 7.87
N GLU A 524 3.17 -31.84 6.79
CA GLU A 524 3.86 -30.57 6.65
C GLU A 524 3.00 -29.43 7.20
N ILE A 525 3.57 -28.61 8.08
CA ILE A 525 2.95 -27.37 8.57
C ILE A 525 3.59 -26.19 7.83
N ASP A 526 2.91 -25.70 6.79
CA ASP A 526 3.40 -24.62 5.90
C ASP A 526 3.11 -23.21 6.47
N ALA A 527 3.44 -22.98 7.75
CA ALA A 527 3.36 -21.65 8.37
C ALA A 527 4.03 -21.58 9.77
N PRO A 528 4.38 -20.36 10.23
CA PRO A 528 4.63 -20.10 11.65
C PRO A 528 3.40 -20.43 12.52
N ILE A 529 3.65 -20.90 13.75
CA ILE A 529 2.60 -21.27 14.69
C ILE A 529 2.42 -20.16 15.73
N TYR A 530 1.25 -19.54 15.74
CA TYR A 530 0.88 -18.46 16.64
C TYR A 530 -0.44 -18.72 17.35
N PHE A 531 -0.78 -17.90 18.34
CA PHE A 531 -2.07 -17.92 19.03
C PHE A 531 -3.25 -17.87 18.07
N ALA A 532 -3.10 -17.21 16.91
CA ALA A 532 -4.15 -17.05 15.91
C ALA A 532 -4.49 -18.35 15.17
N ASN A 533 -3.53 -19.28 15.02
CA ASN A 533 -3.73 -20.53 14.27
C ASN A 533 -3.56 -21.81 15.10
N SER A 534 -3.11 -21.71 16.36
CA SER A 534 -2.85 -22.87 17.21
C SER A 534 -4.09 -23.76 17.39
N SER A 535 -5.24 -23.17 17.72
CA SER A 535 -6.48 -23.95 17.90
C SER A 535 -6.94 -24.62 16.61
N TYR A 536 -6.82 -23.91 15.47
CA TYR A 536 -7.13 -24.46 14.15
C TYR A 536 -6.19 -25.61 13.76
N LEU A 537 -4.88 -25.44 13.96
CA LEU A 537 -3.87 -26.46 13.67
C LEU A 537 -4.09 -27.72 14.51
N ARG A 538 -4.40 -27.58 15.80
CA ARG A 538 -4.76 -28.71 16.68
C ARG A 538 -5.89 -29.54 16.11
N GLU A 539 -7.00 -28.88 15.77
CA GLU A 539 -8.18 -29.53 15.20
C GLU A 539 -7.91 -30.07 13.79
N ARG A 540 -7.04 -29.42 13.01
CA ARG A 540 -6.69 -29.86 11.67
C ARG A 540 -5.79 -31.10 11.69
N ILE A 541 -4.81 -31.15 12.58
CA ILE A 541 -3.95 -32.31 12.81
C ILE A 541 -4.80 -33.48 13.31
N GLY A 542 -5.70 -33.23 14.28
CA GLY A 542 -6.64 -34.25 14.75
C GLY A 542 -7.48 -34.85 13.62
N ARG A 543 -8.07 -34.00 12.76
CA ARG A 543 -8.82 -34.46 11.58
C ARG A 543 -7.97 -35.28 10.61
N TRP A 544 -6.73 -34.86 10.34
CA TRP A 544 -5.84 -35.66 9.49
C TRP A 544 -5.54 -37.05 10.06
N ILE A 545 -5.38 -37.16 11.38
CA ILE A 545 -5.19 -38.45 12.05
C ILE A 545 -6.47 -39.31 11.91
N ASP A 546 -7.64 -38.72 12.14
CA ASP A 546 -8.93 -39.42 12.01
C ASP A 546 -9.16 -39.92 10.57
N ASP A 547 -8.94 -39.05 9.57
CA ASP A 547 -9.10 -39.36 8.14
C ASP A 547 -8.15 -40.51 7.71
N GLU A 548 -6.89 -40.49 8.19
CA GLU A 548 -5.90 -41.52 7.84
C GLU A 548 -6.20 -42.86 8.53
N GLU A 549 -6.62 -42.85 9.80
CA GLU A 549 -7.06 -44.07 10.49
C GLU A 549 -8.27 -44.72 9.80
N GLU A 550 -9.22 -43.93 9.30
CA GLU A 550 -10.37 -44.44 8.54
C GLU A 550 -9.93 -45.02 7.18
N ARG A 551 -9.04 -44.32 6.45
CA ARG A 551 -8.46 -44.81 5.19
C ARG A 551 -7.77 -46.16 5.35
N LEU A 552 -6.96 -46.32 6.39
CA LEU A 552 -6.23 -47.56 6.68
C LEU A 552 -7.17 -48.71 7.04
N LYS A 553 -8.23 -48.44 7.82
CA LYS A 553 -9.27 -49.43 8.16
C LYS A 553 -10.01 -49.95 6.91
N ILE A 554 -10.36 -49.06 5.99
CA ILE A 554 -11.05 -49.43 4.74
C ILE A 554 -10.12 -50.24 3.82
N SER A 555 -8.84 -49.85 3.75
CA SER A 555 -7.85 -50.47 2.87
C SER A 555 -7.32 -51.81 3.40
N GLY A 556 -7.63 -52.18 4.65
CA GLY A 556 -7.07 -53.37 5.31
C GLY A 556 -5.57 -53.26 5.57
N GLU A 557 -5.02 -52.04 5.57
CA GLU A 557 -3.61 -51.76 5.82
C GLU A 557 -3.29 -51.75 7.31
N ALA A 558 -2.00 -51.75 7.67
CA ALA A 558 -1.56 -51.64 9.06
C ALA A 558 -2.12 -50.37 9.72
N SER A 559 -2.58 -50.49 10.97
CA SER A 559 -3.09 -49.34 11.74
C SER A 559 -2.02 -48.26 11.87
N LEU A 560 -2.46 -47.00 11.92
CA LEU A 560 -1.57 -45.87 12.16
C LEU A 560 -0.83 -46.05 13.49
N GLN A 561 0.48 -45.80 13.51
CA GLN A 561 1.31 -45.89 14.73
C GLN A 561 2.12 -44.61 14.98
N TYR A 562 2.54 -43.92 13.91
CA TYR A 562 3.40 -42.75 14.02
C TYR A 562 2.82 -41.54 13.31
N VAL A 563 2.96 -40.36 13.92
CA VAL A 563 2.65 -39.06 13.34
C VAL A 563 3.91 -38.22 13.35
N ILE A 564 4.39 -37.84 12.17
CA ILE A 564 5.59 -37.01 11.99
C ILE A 564 5.13 -35.62 11.53
N LEU A 565 5.49 -34.59 12.29
CA LEU A 565 5.28 -33.20 11.88
C LEU A 565 6.56 -32.65 11.27
N ASP A 566 6.51 -32.29 9.98
CA ASP A 566 7.56 -31.53 9.33
C ASP A 566 7.43 -30.05 9.71
N MET A 567 8.43 -29.59 10.45
CA MET A 567 8.54 -28.25 11.00
C MET A 567 9.43 -27.34 10.14
N GLY A 568 9.85 -27.78 8.94
CA GLY A 568 10.77 -27.05 8.08
C GLY A 568 10.28 -25.66 7.66
N ALA A 569 8.97 -25.50 7.42
CA ALA A 569 8.34 -24.22 7.10
C ALA A 569 7.92 -23.41 8.34
N VAL A 570 8.02 -23.99 9.55
CA VAL A 570 7.67 -23.32 10.80
C VAL A 570 8.80 -22.39 11.23
N GLY A 571 8.78 -21.16 10.72
CA GLY A 571 9.81 -20.17 11.03
C GLY A 571 9.81 -19.68 12.49
N ASN A 572 8.67 -19.75 13.17
CA ASN A 572 8.53 -19.28 14.56
C ASN A 572 7.36 -19.97 15.28
N ILE A 573 7.46 -20.06 16.61
CA ILE A 573 6.41 -20.57 17.49
C ILE A 573 6.22 -19.66 18.70
N ASP A 574 4.98 -19.38 19.11
CA ASP A 574 4.68 -18.66 20.36
C ASP A 574 4.26 -19.61 21.50
N THR A 575 3.98 -19.06 22.68
CA THR A 575 3.57 -19.85 23.85
C THR A 575 2.29 -20.66 23.59
N SER A 576 1.32 -20.08 22.89
CA SER A 576 0.08 -20.77 22.54
C SER A 576 0.33 -21.91 21.55
N GLY A 577 1.27 -21.75 20.62
CA GLY A 577 1.72 -22.81 19.72
C GLY A 577 2.39 -23.98 20.46
N ILE A 578 3.21 -23.70 21.47
CA ILE A 578 3.84 -24.74 22.29
C ILE A 578 2.79 -25.51 23.09
N SER A 579 1.85 -24.81 23.74
CA SER A 579 0.73 -25.47 24.45
C SER A 579 -0.11 -26.33 23.50
N MET A 580 -0.29 -25.90 22.26
CA MET A 580 -0.95 -26.71 21.24
C MET A 580 -0.19 -28.01 20.94
N LEU A 581 1.14 -27.96 20.78
CA LEU A 581 1.94 -29.18 20.57
C LEU A 581 1.88 -30.12 21.78
N GLU A 582 1.84 -29.59 23.01
CA GLU A 582 1.62 -30.40 24.22
C GLU A 582 0.26 -31.10 24.22
N GLU A 583 -0.79 -30.42 23.76
CA GLU A 583 -2.10 -31.02 23.62
C GLU A 583 -2.14 -32.07 22.52
N VAL A 584 -1.55 -31.80 21.35
CA VAL A 584 -1.42 -32.78 20.26
C VAL A 584 -0.68 -34.02 20.77
N LYS A 585 0.46 -33.85 21.44
CA LYS A 585 1.19 -34.97 22.06
C LYS A 585 0.31 -35.79 23.00
N LYS A 586 -0.43 -35.14 23.92
CA LYS A 586 -1.34 -35.84 24.84
C LYS A 586 -2.44 -36.61 24.11
N VAL A 587 -2.98 -36.04 23.03
CA VAL A 587 -4.01 -36.71 22.20
C VAL A 587 -3.42 -37.92 21.48
N THR A 588 -2.25 -37.77 20.86
CA THR A 588 -1.51 -38.84 20.17
C THR A 588 -1.12 -39.96 21.15
N ASP A 589 -0.57 -39.62 22.33
CA ASP A 589 -0.22 -40.58 23.39
C ASP A 589 -1.44 -41.37 23.88
N ARG A 590 -2.60 -40.71 24.07
CA ARG A 590 -3.86 -41.37 24.49
C ARG A 590 -4.40 -42.35 23.46
N ARG A 591 -4.08 -42.13 22.18
CA ARG A 591 -4.45 -43.03 21.07
C ARG A 591 -3.42 -44.14 20.82
N GLY A 592 -2.35 -44.20 21.62
CA GLY A 592 -1.26 -45.16 21.42
C GLY A 592 -0.35 -44.84 20.23
N LEU A 593 -0.49 -43.65 19.65
CA LEU A 593 0.33 -43.15 18.55
C LEU A 593 1.60 -42.50 19.12
N LYS A 594 2.68 -42.47 18.35
CA LYS A 594 3.92 -41.74 18.68
C LYS A 594 4.07 -40.49 17.81
N LEU A 595 4.33 -39.36 18.47
CA LEU A 595 4.58 -38.08 17.80
C LEU A 595 6.09 -37.87 17.60
N ALA A 596 6.49 -37.48 16.40
CA ALA A 596 7.86 -37.07 16.09
C ALA A 596 7.89 -35.71 15.39
N LEU A 597 8.98 -34.97 15.56
CA LEU A 597 9.24 -33.71 14.87
C LEU A 597 10.41 -33.87 13.90
N ALA A 598 10.23 -33.39 12.67
CA ALA A 598 11.30 -33.32 11.67
C ALA A 598 11.63 -31.86 11.35
N ASN A 599 12.92 -31.58 11.17
CA ASN A 599 13.46 -30.31 10.67
C ASN A 599 13.00 -29.03 11.42
N PRO A 600 13.01 -28.97 12.77
CA PRO A 600 12.61 -27.75 13.47
C PRO A 600 13.70 -26.66 13.35
N GLY A 601 13.29 -25.47 12.91
CA GLY A 601 14.18 -24.31 12.79
C GLY A 601 14.78 -23.85 14.14
N ALA A 602 15.91 -23.12 14.08
CA ALA A 602 16.68 -22.75 15.26
C ALA A 602 15.87 -21.99 16.34
N GLU A 603 15.05 -21.01 15.94
CA GLU A 603 14.24 -20.22 16.89
C GLU A 603 13.11 -21.06 17.52
N VAL A 604 12.56 -22.02 16.76
CA VAL A 604 11.57 -22.98 17.25
C VAL A 604 12.21 -23.93 18.27
N THR A 605 13.32 -24.57 17.91
CA THR A 605 14.06 -25.49 18.79
C THR A 605 14.47 -24.83 20.11
N LYS A 606 14.94 -23.58 20.05
CA LYS A 606 15.28 -22.79 21.24
C LYS A 606 14.09 -22.62 22.18
N LYS A 607 12.90 -22.32 21.64
CA LYS A 607 11.68 -22.11 22.43
C LYS A 607 11.12 -23.42 22.96
N LEU A 608 11.13 -24.49 22.16
CA LEU A 608 10.74 -25.84 22.59
C LEU A 608 11.63 -26.33 23.74
N ASN A 609 12.95 -26.11 23.65
CA ASN A 609 13.89 -26.44 24.71
C ASN A 609 13.60 -25.64 25.99
N LYS A 610 13.41 -24.32 25.86
CA LYS A 610 13.10 -23.46 27.02
C LYS A 610 11.78 -23.83 27.70
N ALA A 611 10.81 -24.32 26.92
CA ALA A 611 9.53 -24.82 27.42
C ALA A 611 9.60 -26.27 27.95
N LYS A 612 10.77 -26.93 27.89
CA LYS A 612 10.96 -28.35 28.24
C LYS A 612 10.08 -29.32 27.44
N PHE A 613 9.62 -28.89 26.26
CA PHE A 613 8.83 -29.74 25.37
C PHE A 613 9.69 -30.85 24.76
N ILE A 614 10.96 -30.55 24.45
CA ILE A 614 11.92 -31.53 23.91
C ILE A 614 12.11 -32.69 24.89
N ASP A 615 12.26 -32.40 26.18
CA ASP A 615 12.40 -33.41 27.24
C ASP A 615 11.13 -34.26 27.39
N ASN A 616 9.94 -33.64 27.24
CA ASN A 616 8.66 -34.33 27.30
C ASN A 616 8.43 -35.25 26.09
N LEU A 617 8.83 -34.80 24.89
CA LEU A 617 8.72 -35.58 23.66
C LEU A 617 9.69 -36.76 23.63
N GLY A 618 10.90 -36.56 24.15
CA GLY A 618 12.05 -37.45 23.96
C GLY A 618 12.97 -36.88 22.88
N PRO A 619 14.25 -36.59 23.20
CA PRO A 619 15.22 -36.08 22.23
C PRO A 619 15.43 -36.98 21.01
N GLU A 620 15.13 -38.28 21.15
CA GLU A 620 15.17 -39.29 20.10
C GLU A 620 14.06 -39.15 19.05
N TRP A 621 13.00 -38.41 19.34
CA TRP A 621 11.88 -38.17 18.42
C TRP A 621 11.98 -36.84 17.67
N ILE A 622 13.19 -36.26 17.63
CA ILE A 622 13.48 -35.03 16.90
C ILE A 622 14.57 -35.31 15.87
N PHE A 623 14.23 -35.18 14.60
CA PHE A 623 15.06 -35.57 13.46
C PHE A 623 15.43 -34.36 12.60
N LEU A 624 16.57 -34.44 11.91
CA LEU A 624 16.98 -33.39 10.96
C LEU A 624 16.13 -33.44 9.69
N THR A 625 15.81 -34.65 9.23
CA THR A 625 15.04 -34.85 8.00
C THR A 625 13.82 -35.73 8.22
N VAL A 626 12.80 -35.54 7.38
CA VAL A 626 11.61 -36.40 7.34
C VAL A 626 12.00 -37.85 7.01
N GLY A 627 12.98 -38.04 6.13
CA GLY A 627 13.45 -39.37 5.75
C GLY A 627 14.07 -40.16 6.91
N GLU A 628 14.88 -39.50 7.74
CA GLU A 628 15.40 -40.09 8.98
C GLU A 628 14.28 -40.45 9.96
N ALA A 629 13.31 -39.55 10.16
CA ALA A 629 12.18 -39.78 11.04
C ALA A 629 11.36 -41.01 10.59
N VAL A 630 11.04 -41.09 9.31
CA VAL A 630 10.32 -42.24 8.74
C VAL A 630 11.16 -43.51 8.82
N GLY A 631 12.46 -43.44 8.55
CA GLY A 631 13.38 -44.57 8.65
C GLY A 631 13.41 -45.15 10.07
N ALA A 632 13.50 -44.29 11.09
CA ALA A 632 13.46 -44.69 12.49
C ALA A 632 12.11 -45.30 12.88
N CYS A 633 10.99 -44.68 12.48
CA CYS A 633 9.65 -45.23 12.70
C CYS A 633 9.48 -46.60 12.03
N ASN A 634 9.95 -46.76 10.79
CA ASN A 634 9.81 -48.00 10.04
C ASN A 634 10.68 -49.14 10.61
N TYR A 635 11.89 -48.82 11.06
CA TYR A 635 12.74 -49.77 11.78
C TYR A 635 12.05 -50.30 13.05
N MET A 636 11.41 -49.41 13.81
CA MET A 636 10.65 -49.79 15.01
C MET A 636 9.40 -50.61 14.67
N LEU A 637 8.68 -50.28 13.60
CA LEU A 637 7.55 -51.07 13.08
C LEU A 637 7.95 -52.51 12.73
N HIS A 638 9.08 -52.69 12.06
CA HIS A 638 9.56 -54.00 11.64
C HIS A 638 10.20 -54.83 12.76
N SER A 639 10.75 -54.18 13.78
CA SER A 639 11.38 -54.84 14.93
C SER A 639 10.36 -55.36 15.97
N TYR A 640 9.11 -54.86 15.95
CA TYR A 640 8.06 -55.16 16.92
C TYR A 640 6.92 -56.04 16.35
N LYS A 641 7.25 -57.13 15.62
CA LYS A 641 6.26 -58.21 15.38
C LYS A 641 6.13 -59.07 16.64
N PRO A 642 4.92 -59.28 17.20
CA PRO A 642 4.75 -60.10 18.40
C PRO A 642 5.08 -61.56 18.11
N ALA A 643 5.79 -62.20 19.04
CA ALA A 643 6.04 -63.64 19.03
C ALA A 643 4.70 -64.39 18.92
N VAL A 644 4.56 -65.20 17.89
CA VAL A 644 3.50 -66.21 17.81
C VAL A 644 3.77 -67.18 18.96
N ASN A 645 2.83 -67.28 19.90
CA ASN A 645 2.83 -68.30 20.94
C ASN A 645 2.74 -69.68 20.26
N ASP A 646 3.87 -70.38 20.14
CA ASP A 646 3.86 -71.84 20.06
C ASP A 646 3.53 -72.37 21.45
N ASP A 647 2.32 -72.90 21.59
CA ASP A 647 1.83 -73.58 22.80
C ASP A 647 2.10 -75.09 22.62
N PRO A 648 3.07 -75.72 23.31
CA PRO A 648 3.50 -77.09 23.03
C PRO A 648 2.69 -78.17 23.78
N HIS A 649 1.40 -77.92 24.04
CA HIS A 649 0.53 -78.90 24.70
C HIS A 649 -0.84 -79.00 24.02
N LYS A 650 -0.90 -79.78 22.94
CA LYS A 650 -2.12 -80.51 22.53
C LYS A 650 -1.79 -81.51 21.43
N ASP A 651 -1.23 -82.64 21.84
CA ASP A 651 -1.38 -83.90 21.11
C ASP A 651 -1.28 -85.04 22.12
N GLU A 652 -2.35 -85.24 22.87
CA GLU A 652 -2.68 -86.51 23.49
C GLU A 652 -4.21 -86.61 23.65
N SER A 653 -4.77 -87.70 23.11
CA SER A 653 -6.15 -88.19 23.17
C SER A 653 -7.21 -87.58 22.22
N ALA A 654 -7.51 -88.26 21.11
CA ALA A 654 -8.63 -89.21 21.02
C ALA A 654 -8.81 -89.81 19.60
N VAL A 655 -8.80 -91.16 19.56
CA VAL A 655 -9.52 -92.14 18.72
C VAL A 655 -9.73 -91.87 17.23
#